data_AF-A0A8H6A9S3-F1
#
_entry.id   AF-A0A8H6A9S3-F1
#
_cell.length_a   1.000
_cell.length_b   1.000
_cell.length_c   1.000
_cell.angle_alpha   90.00
_cell.angle_beta   90.00
_cell.angle_gamma   90.00
#
_symmetry.space_group_name_H-M   'P 1'
#
loop_
_entity.id
_entity.type
_entity.pdbx_description
1 polymer ?
#
loop_
_entity_poly.entity_id
_entity_poly.type
_entity_poly.pdbx_seq_one_letter_code
_entity_poly.pdbx_strand_id
1 'polypeptide(L)'
;MATPPVRQWGVTPPISTVLPTPDELAANDDLVSELKLQNNFESPTETEQRKIALQLIQRVTVEFVKVVSRKKGLSPAAVEAAGGKIFTYGSYRLGVYGPGSDIDTLIVGPKHVIIDDFFSDFPPVLERMAPQGAIEKMTPVPDAYVPIIKLELSGISIDLIFARLIVPSVPLNLDLKNNDYLRGLDEREVRSLNGTRVTDEILELVPQQKTFRLALRAIKLWAQRRAIYSNIVGFPGGVAWAMLVARVCQLYPQATGSVIVGKFFRIMNKWAWPQPVLLKPIEDGPLQMKVWNPKIYHGDRFHLMPIITPAYPSMCATHNVSMSTKTVILRELQRGGDIVDKIFLKQNTWNDLFARHSFFTADYKYYLSITASSRTKEAEAVWSGLVESKIRHLVGALDRKSTIAVSHPFPKGFERVHIVNSEEETEAVKNGSTKYQDKGQKTETTDEINDAAHQAAADSQIEKRDVAETVENKANGENRIIYTTTYYIGLELKPLEPGQSRSLDISTDAQIFKSTCTSWPGYQPGINDLAITHVRNFDLPEDVFQPGETRPQRPKKKIIKKPGAGQKRSIESLDPPVELVVRHLRCTSATEARSFKATKLLDDFAVENAVREDVYQLVDAVWQKREELDLDPESQRLLNNKQGFLKNGLTLSLGPDRVAFKEIQVRLRKAQNEFQRSITEEGGGICFTLDELQGVPEDVLSDLHRRTESFVSPFSKSISFLR
;
A
#
# COMPACT_ATOMS: atom_id res chain seq x y z
N MET A 1 -46.84 -4.15 -34.47
CA MET A 1 -46.33 -3.35 -33.33
C MET A 1 -44.84 -3.63 -33.24
N ALA A 2 -43.98 -2.62 -33.39
CA ALA A 2 -42.56 -2.81 -33.17
C ALA A 2 -42.34 -3.16 -31.69
N THR A 3 -41.66 -4.28 -31.42
CA THR A 3 -41.20 -4.64 -30.08
C THR A 3 -40.42 -3.46 -29.51
N PRO A 4 -40.72 -2.99 -28.29
CA PRO A 4 -39.97 -1.89 -27.69
C PRO A 4 -38.49 -2.26 -27.61
N PRO A 5 -37.56 -1.33 -27.91
CA PRO A 5 -36.14 -1.62 -27.87
C PRO A 5 -35.74 -2.08 -26.47
N VAL A 6 -35.21 -3.30 -26.37
CA VAL A 6 -34.68 -3.82 -25.11
C VAL A 6 -33.48 -2.97 -24.72
N ARG A 7 -33.53 -2.35 -23.53
CA ARG A 7 -32.43 -1.54 -23.02
C ARG A 7 -31.16 -2.38 -22.96
N GLN A 8 -30.13 -1.95 -23.68
CA GLN A 8 -28.79 -2.51 -23.62
C GLN A 8 -28.12 -2.11 -22.30
N TRP A 9 -27.57 -3.09 -21.58
CA TRP A 9 -26.84 -2.89 -20.33
C TRP A 9 -25.35 -3.11 -20.53
N GLY A 10 -24.53 -2.10 -20.24
CA GLY A 10 -23.08 -2.19 -20.43
C GLY A 10 -22.64 -2.13 -21.89
N VAL A 11 -21.34 -2.34 -22.09
CA VAL A 11 -20.66 -2.20 -23.40
C VAL A 11 -20.78 -3.43 -24.32
N THR A 12 -21.40 -4.52 -23.87
CA THR A 12 -21.64 -5.74 -24.68
C THR A 12 -23.03 -6.29 -24.42
N PRO A 13 -23.64 -7.02 -25.38
CA PRO A 13 -24.88 -7.76 -25.12
C PRO A 13 -24.80 -8.68 -23.89
N PRO A 14 -25.95 -8.99 -23.24
CA PRO A 14 -25.98 -9.94 -22.13
C PRO A 14 -25.57 -11.34 -22.61
N ILE A 15 -24.95 -12.12 -21.72
CA ILE A 15 -24.62 -13.54 -21.98
C ILE A 15 -25.88 -14.40 -21.85
N SER A 16 -26.75 -14.08 -20.89
CA SER A 16 -28.01 -14.79 -20.69
C SER A 16 -29.08 -13.86 -20.14
N THR A 17 -30.30 -13.99 -20.65
CA THR A 17 -31.51 -13.31 -20.17
C THR A 17 -32.51 -14.29 -19.56
N VAL A 18 -32.08 -15.52 -19.26
CA VAL A 18 -32.92 -16.57 -18.69
C VAL A 18 -33.40 -16.16 -17.29
N LEU A 19 -34.69 -16.39 -17.02
CA LEU A 19 -35.30 -16.15 -15.72
C LEU A 19 -34.82 -17.20 -14.70
N PRO A 20 -34.78 -16.85 -13.40
CA PRO A 20 -34.31 -17.78 -12.37
C PRO A 20 -35.17 -19.03 -12.26
N THR A 21 -34.52 -20.17 -12.04
CA THR A 21 -35.15 -21.44 -11.69
C THR A 21 -35.55 -21.49 -10.21
N PRO A 22 -36.47 -22.40 -9.81
CA PRO A 22 -36.81 -22.59 -8.40
C PRO A 22 -35.60 -22.90 -7.50
N ASP A 23 -34.65 -23.69 -8.00
CA ASP A 23 -33.44 -24.03 -7.24
C ASP A 23 -32.51 -22.82 -7.05
N GLU A 24 -32.41 -21.95 -8.06
CA GLU A 24 -31.63 -20.70 -7.97
C GLU A 24 -32.28 -19.68 -7.03
N LEU A 25 -33.61 -19.65 -6.95
CA LEU A 25 -34.36 -18.86 -5.98
C LEU A 25 -34.11 -19.38 -4.55
N ALA A 26 -34.20 -20.69 -4.33
CA ALA A 26 -33.90 -21.30 -3.05
C ALA A 26 -32.45 -21.03 -2.61
N ALA A 27 -31.47 -21.21 -3.52
CA ALA A 27 -30.07 -20.89 -3.25
C ALA A 27 -29.84 -19.39 -2.93
N ASN A 28 -30.68 -18.51 -3.49
CA ASN A 28 -30.66 -17.07 -3.18
C ASN A 28 -31.18 -16.80 -1.76
N ASP A 29 -32.23 -17.49 -1.33
CA ASP A 29 -32.77 -17.37 0.03
C ASP A 29 -31.79 -17.93 1.07
N ASP A 30 -31.10 -19.04 0.75
CA ASP A 30 -29.99 -19.58 1.54
C ASP A 30 -28.88 -18.52 1.73
N LEU A 31 -28.49 -17.83 0.65
CA LEU A 31 -27.48 -16.77 0.68
C LEU A 31 -27.91 -15.59 1.57
N VAL A 32 -29.16 -15.14 1.43
CA VAL A 32 -29.72 -14.05 2.25
C VAL A 32 -29.70 -14.43 3.72
N SER A 33 -30.05 -15.68 4.04
CA SER A 33 -30.09 -16.19 5.40
C SER A 33 -28.69 -16.24 6.01
N GLU A 34 -27.70 -16.72 5.25
CA GLU A 34 -26.30 -16.70 5.67
C GLU A 34 -25.78 -15.27 5.90
N LEU A 35 -26.07 -14.33 5.00
CA LEU A 35 -25.64 -12.94 5.17
C LEU A 35 -26.25 -12.28 6.42
N LYS A 36 -27.47 -12.67 6.82
CA LYS A 36 -28.06 -12.24 8.09
C LYS A 36 -27.33 -12.85 9.30
N LEU A 37 -27.00 -14.14 9.24
CA LEU A 37 -26.23 -14.82 10.30
C LEU A 37 -24.84 -14.19 10.48
N GLN A 38 -24.21 -13.73 9.41
CA GLN A 38 -22.93 -13.02 9.42
C GLN A 38 -23.06 -11.54 9.83
N ASN A 39 -24.20 -11.12 10.38
CA ASN A 39 -24.51 -9.75 10.81
C ASN A 39 -24.26 -8.69 9.72
N ASN A 40 -24.57 -9.00 8.46
CA ASN A 40 -24.27 -8.10 7.34
C ASN A 40 -25.36 -7.03 7.11
N PHE A 41 -26.55 -7.19 7.68
CA PHE A 41 -27.66 -6.25 7.55
C PHE A 41 -27.81 -5.45 8.84
N GLU A 42 -27.81 -4.13 8.73
CA GLU A 42 -28.08 -3.23 9.84
C GLU A 42 -29.53 -3.33 10.34
N SER A 43 -29.75 -3.09 11.63
CA SER A 43 -31.09 -3.07 12.20
C SER A 43 -31.91 -1.86 11.71
N PRO A 44 -33.25 -1.96 11.62
CA PRO A 44 -34.09 -0.83 11.23
C PRO A 44 -33.90 0.42 12.11
N THR A 45 -33.61 0.22 13.41
CA THR A 45 -33.39 1.30 14.38
C THR A 45 -32.11 2.07 14.08
N GLU A 46 -31.00 1.39 13.85
CA GLU A 46 -29.72 2.01 13.49
C GLU A 46 -29.85 2.74 12.15
N THR A 47 -30.55 2.15 11.17
CA THR A 47 -30.80 2.80 9.87
C THR A 47 -31.61 4.09 10.04
N GLU A 48 -32.55 4.15 10.97
CA GLU A 48 -33.30 5.38 11.28
C GLU A 48 -32.41 6.42 11.96
N GLN A 49 -31.54 6.02 12.89
CA GLN A 49 -30.55 6.92 13.50
C GLN A 49 -29.64 7.57 12.46
N ARG A 50 -29.18 6.81 11.46
CA ARG A 50 -28.41 7.36 10.33
C ARG A 50 -29.17 8.40 9.52
N LYS A 51 -30.48 8.21 9.31
CA LYS A 51 -31.31 9.23 8.64
C LYS A 51 -31.42 10.50 9.47
N ILE A 52 -31.61 10.37 10.78
CA ILE A 52 -31.70 11.52 11.69
C ILE A 52 -30.37 12.30 11.69
N ALA A 53 -29.23 11.60 11.73
CA ALA A 53 -27.91 12.20 11.62
C ALA A 53 -27.74 12.96 10.29
N LEU A 54 -28.08 12.35 9.16
CA LEU A 54 -28.02 13.02 7.85
C LEU A 54 -28.96 14.23 7.73
N GLN A 55 -30.15 14.18 8.34
CA GLN A 55 -31.05 15.33 8.40
C GLN A 55 -30.46 16.47 9.22
N LEU A 56 -29.78 16.17 10.32
CA LEU A 56 -29.04 17.18 11.09
C LEU A 56 -27.92 17.78 10.24
N ILE A 57 -27.07 16.96 9.63
CA ILE A 57 -25.97 17.44 8.78
C ILE A 57 -26.50 18.30 7.62
N GLN A 58 -27.59 17.93 6.97
CA GLN A 58 -28.20 18.75 5.91
C GLN A 58 -28.67 20.12 6.42
N ARG A 59 -29.26 20.20 7.62
CA ARG A 59 -29.63 21.50 8.23
C ARG A 59 -28.40 22.33 8.56
N VAL A 60 -27.36 21.69 9.12
CA VAL A 60 -26.06 22.31 9.43
C VAL A 60 -25.41 22.85 8.16
N THR A 61 -25.41 22.10 7.06
CA THR A 61 -24.88 22.54 5.76
C THR A 61 -25.56 23.82 5.27
N VAL A 62 -26.88 23.92 5.35
CA VAL A 62 -27.61 25.12 4.92
C VAL A 62 -27.25 26.32 5.81
N GLU A 63 -27.21 26.13 7.13
CA GLU A 63 -26.82 27.24 8.03
C GLU A 63 -25.35 27.63 7.88
N PHE A 64 -24.46 26.66 7.66
CA PHE A 64 -23.05 26.90 7.35
C PHE A 64 -22.91 27.80 6.11
N VAL A 65 -23.59 27.47 5.00
CA VAL A 65 -23.59 28.30 3.80
C VAL A 65 -24.13 29.71 4.11
N LYS A 66 -25.17 29.85 4.94
CA LYS A 66 -25.70 31.15 5.36
C LYS A 66 -24.68 31.96 6.17
N VAL A 67 -24.00 31.34 7.14
CA VAL A 67 -22.96 31.97 7.95
C VAL A 67 -21.84 32.52 7.07
N VAL A 68 -21.33 31.71 6.14
CA VAL A 68 -20.28 32.12 5.21
C VAL A 68 -20.79 33.22 4.26
N SER A 69 -22.02 33.11 3.77
CA SER A 69 -22.63 34.13 2.90
C SER A 69 -22.72 35.49 3.59
N ARG A 70 -23.11 35.53 4.87
CA ARG A 70 -23.15 36.77 5.69
C ARG A 70 -21.73 37.33 5.90
N LYS A 71 -20.77 36.47 6.26
CA LYS A 71 -19.35 36.83 6.46
C LYS A 71 -18.73 37.46 5.20
N LYS A 72 -19.16 37.02 4.02
CA LYS A 72 -18.73 37.55 2.71
C LYS A 72 -19.57 38.74 2.22
N GLY A 73 -20.45 39.30 3.06
CA GLY A 73 -21.18 40.53 2.76
C GLY A 73 -22.29 40.40 1.72
N LEU A 74 -22.83 39.20 1.49
CA LEU A 74 -23.97 39.02 0.58
C LEU A 74 -25.24 39.65 1.16
N SER A 75 -26.15 40.09 0.27
CA SER A 75 -27.44 40.64 0.68
C SER A 75 -28.32 39.59 1.39
N PRO A 76 -29.26 39.99 2.27
CA PRO A 76 -30.14 39.05 2.96
C PRO A 76 -30.89 38.10 2.02
N ALA A 77 -31.35 38.59 0.86
CA ALA A 77 -32.01 37.77 -0.15
C ALA A 77 -31.06 36.73 -0.76
N ALA A 78 -29.81 37.10 -1.05
CA ALA A 78 -28.80 36.19 -1.56
C ALA A 78 -28.38 35.15 -0.52
N VAL A 79 -28.29 35.53 0.77
CA VAL A 79 -28.01 34.61 1.88
C VAL A 79 -29.08 33.53 1.99
N GLU A 80 -30.36 33.91 1.93
CA GLU A 80 -31.47 32.95 1.98
C GLU A 80 -31.55 32.06 0.74
N ALA A 81 -31.18 32.59 -0.43
CA ALA A 81 -31.20 31.84 -1.69
C ALA A 81 -29.95 30.95 -1.92
N ALA A 82 -28.87 31.12 -1.16
CA ALA A 82 -27.59 30.44 -1.40
C ALA A 82 -27.67 28.91 -1.31
N GLY A 83 -28.54 28.38 -0.45
CA GLY A 83 -28.84 26.95 -0.34
C GLY A 83 -27.71 26.15 0.34
N GLY A 84 -27.35 25.01 -0.26
CA GLY A 84 -26.39 24.04 0.27
C GLY A 84 -27.01 22.65 0.38
N LYS A 85 -26.26 21.61 -0.04
CA LYS A 85 -26.80 20.24 -0.10
C LYS A 85 -25.74 19.22 0.31
N ILE A 86 -26.19 18.16 0.99
CA ILE A 86 -25.38 16.96 1.17
C ILE A 86 -25.75 15.87 0.17
N PHE A 87 -24.75 15.08 -0.19
CA PHE A 87 -24.87 13.86 -0.96
C PHE A 87 -24.18 12.73 -0.20
N THR A 88 -24.79 11.55 -0.16
CA THR A 88 -24.09 10.37 0.31
C THR A 88 -23.49 9.64 -0.86
N TYR A 89 -22.36 8.97 -0.63
CA TYR A 89 -21.72 8.12 -1.63
C TYR A 89 -21.27 6.80 -1.00
N GLY A 90 -20.46 6.03 -1.73
CA GLY A 90 -19.83 4.83 -1.19
C GLY A 90 -20.84 3.76 -0.75
N SER A 91 -20.49 3.02 0.31
CA SER A 91 -21.22 1.81 0.71
C SER A 91 -22.64 2.11 1.20
N TYR A 92 -22.82 3.24 1.90
CA TYR A 92 -24.10 3.71 2.39
C TYR A 92 -25.07 4.00 1.25
N ARG A 93 -24.64 4.83 0.29
CA ARG A 93 -25.46 5.20 -0.88
C ARG A 93 -25.76 4.01 -1.78
N LEU A 94 -24.81 3.10 -1.97
CA LEU A 94 -25.05 1.85 -2.70
C LEU A 94 -26.07 0.94 -2.01
N GLY A 95 -26.32 1.10 -0.71
CA GLY A 95 -27.22 0.26 0.09
C GLY A 95 -26.58 -1.07 0.51
N VAL A 96 -25.25 -1.13 0.59
CA VAL A 96 -24.45 -2.32 0.92
C VAL A 96 -23.59 -2.15 2.18
N TYR A 97 -23.94 -1.17 3.01
CA TYR A 97 -23.37 -0.92 4.33
C TYR A 97 -23.88 -1.95 5.35
N GLY A 98 -23.09 -2.23 6.38
CA GLY A 98 -23.46 -3.09 7.51
C GLY A 98 -23.37 -2.34 8.85
N PRO A 99 -23.63 -3.02 9.96
CA PRO A 99 -23.38 -2.48 11.30
C PRO A 99 -21.95 -1.96 11.42
N GLY A 100 -21.78 -0.78 12.02
CA GLY A 100 -20.48 -0.13 12.18
C GLY A 100 -19.84 0.42 10.90
N SER A 101 -20.50 0.34 9.74
CA SER A 101 -20.01 1.04 8.54
C SER A 101 -20.13 2.56 8.71
N ASP A 102 -19.20 3.29 8.12
CA ASP A 102 -19.21 4.74 8.02
C ASP A 102 -20.28 5.27 7.05
N ILE A 103 -20.54 6.58 7.12
CA ILE A 103 -21.33 7.31 6.11
C ILE A 103 -20.45 8.32 5.39
N ASP A 104 -20.02 7.91 4.20
CA ASP A 104 -19.41 8.78 3.19
C ASP A 104 -20.37 9.91 2.77
N THR A 105 -20.07 11.16 3.14
CA THR A 105 -20.92 12.32 2.92
C THR A 105 -20.17 13.48 2.28
N LEU A 106 -20.65 13.93 1.12
CA LEU A 106 -20.18 15.11 0.41
C LEU A 106 -21.08 16.31 0.72
N ILE A 107 -20.47 17.40 1.14
CA ILE A 107 -21.10 18.71 1.32
C ILE A 107 -20.83 19.57 0.08
N VAL A 108 -21.90 20.09 -0.52
CA VAL A 108 -21.84 20.92 -1.72
C VAL A 108 -22.27 22.36 -1.42
N GLY A 109 -21.35 23.29 -1.62
CA GLY A 109 -21.56 24.73 -1.44
C GLY A 109 -21.58 25.52 -2.76
N PRO A 110 -22.17 26.73 -2.79
CA PRO A 110 -22.11 27.63 -3.94
C PRO A 110 -20.71 28.26 -4.11
N LYS A 111 -20.50 28.95 -5.23
CA LYS A 111 -19.18 29.43 -5.71
C LYS A 111 -18.38 30.25 -4.70
N HIS A 112 -19.05 30.97 -3.81
CA HIS A 112 -18.43 31.84 -2.81
C HIS A 112 -18.06 31.10 -1.54
N VAL A 113 -18.44 29.85 -1.34
CA VAL A 113 -18.02 29.02 -0.20
C VAL A 113 -16.82 28.19 -0.64
N ILE A 114 -15.70 28.34 0.04
CA ILE A 114 -14.44 27.65 -0.27
C ILE A 114 -14.08 26.66 0.84
N ILE A 115 -13.08 25.82 0.56
CA ILE A 115 -12.66 24.75 1.47
C ILE A 115 -12.16 25.26 2.82
N ASP A 116 -11.53 26.44 2.87
CA ASP A 116 -11.10 27.06 4.13
C ASP A 116 -12.30 27.46 5.00
N ASP A 117 -13.41 27.89 4.37
CA ASP A 117 -14.65 28.15 5.10
C ASP A 117 -15.22 26.84 5.66
N PHE A 118 -15.16 25.74 4.90
CA PHE A 118 -15.60 24.42 5.36
C PHE A 118 -14.82 23.99 6.62
N PHE A 119 -13.50 24.13 6.66
CA PHE A 119 -12.73 23.75 7.85
C PHE A 119 -12.86 24.73 9.02
N SER A 120 -13.10 26.03 8.76
CA SER A 120 -13.17 27.05 9.82
C SER A 120 -14.57 27.29 10.37
N ASP A 121 -15.60 27.27 9.51
CA ASP A 121 -16.97 27.67 9.87
C ASP A 121 -17.95 26.49 9.97
N PHE A 122 -17.71 25.33 9.33
CA PHE A 122 -18.62 24.18 9.47
C PHE A 122 -18.59 23.53 10.87
N PRO A 123 -17.41 23.23 11.47
CA PRO A 123 -17.35 22.61 12.79
C PRO A 123 -18.08 23.43 13.88
N PRO A 124 -17.88 24.75 14.02
CA PRO A 124 -18.59 25.54 15.01
C PRO A 124 -20.12 25.61 14.79
N VAL A 125 -20.57 25.55 13.53
CA VAL A 125 -22.00 25.52 13.21
C VAL A 125 -22.62 24.17 13.62
N LEU A 126 -21.89 23.07 13.37
CA LEU A 126 -22.32 21.74 13.81
C LEU A 126 -22.42 21.66 15.34
N GLU A 127 -21.39 22.11 16.07
CA GLU A 127 -21.38 22.13 17.54
C GLU A 127 -22.55 22.92 18.13
N ARG A 128 -22.90 24.06 17.52
CA ARG A 128 -24.02 24.89 17.96
C ARG A 128 -25.40 24.25 17.71
N MET A 129 -25.54 23.48 16.63
CA MET A 129 -26.83 22.94 16.18
C MET A 129 -27.07 21.49 16.58
N ALA A 130 -26.00 20.75 16.91
CA ALA A 130 -26.11 19.37 17.38
C ALA A 130 -26.67 19.32 18.81
N PRO A 131 -27.42 18.26 19.17
CA PRO A 131 -27.79 18.03 20.56
C PRO A 131 -26.56 17.94 21.47
N GLN A 132 -26.70 18.37 22.72
CA GLN A 132 -25.62 18.32 23.69
C GLN A 132 -25.11 16.88 23.86
N GLY A 133 -23.80 16.69 23.73
CA GLY A 133 -23.16 15.37 23.84
C GLY A 133 -23.34 14.46 22.61
N ALA A 134 -23.98 14.92 21.53
CA ALA A 134 -24.15 14.13 20.32
C ALA A 134 -22.84 13.98 19.52
N ILE A 135 -21.93 14.94 19.59
CA ILE A 135 -20.62 14.90 18.92
C ILE A 135 -19.63 14.25 19.89
N GLU A 136 -19.20 13.03 19.58
CA GLU A 136 -18.26 12.27 20.42
C GLU A 136 -16.81 12.56 20.01
N LYS A 137 -16.56 12.69 18.71
CA LYS A 137 -15.25 13.00 18.15
C LYS A 137 -15.42 13.77 16.85
N MET A 138 -14.61 14.79 16.64
CA MET A 138 -14.54 15.51 15.36
C MET A 138 -13.07 15.81 15.05
N THR A 139 -12.59 15.31 13.91
CA THR A 139 -11.18 15.38 13.53
C THR A 139 -11.05 15.92 12.10
N PRO A 140 -10.77 17.22 11.95
CA PRO A 140 -10.45 17.82 10.67
C PRO A 140 -9.10 17.35 10.12
N VAL A 141 -9.05 17.02 8.83
CA VAL A 141 -7.83 16.61 8.13
C VAL A 141 -7.72 17.32 6.77
N PRO A 142 -7.24 18.58 6.75
CA PRO A 142 -7.20 19.41 5.54
C PRO A 142 -6.16 18.97 4.50
N ASP A 143 -5.08 18.32 4.96
CA ASP A 143 -3.96 17.92 4.11
C ASP A 143 -4.10 16.53 3.48
N ALA A 144 -5.21 15.84 3.73
CA ALA A 144 -5.49 14.54 3.14
C ALA A 144 -5.59 14.62 1.60
N TYR A 145 -5.38 13.49 0.91
CA TYR A 145 -5.54 13.40 -0.54
C TYR A 145 -6.88 13.99 -0.99
N VAL A 146 -7.98 13.60 -0.33
CA VAL A 146 -9.26 14.29 -0.37
C VAL A 146 -9.47 14.91 1.02
N PRO A 147 -9.46 16.24 1.16
CA PRO A 147 -9.63 16.89 2.45
C PRO A 147 -10.97 16.51 3.10
N ILE A 148 -10.91 16.16 4.38
CA ILE A 148 -12.01 15.48 5.08
C ILE A 148 -12.13 15.94 6.54
N ILE A 149 -13.35 15.91 7.08
CA ILE A 149 -13.62 15.97 8.52
C ILE A 149 -14.22 14.63 8.91
N LYS A 150 -13.56 13.91 9.82
CA LYS A 150 -14.07 12.66 10.38
C LYS A 150 -14.86 12.94 11.65
N LEU A 151 -16.09 12.47 11.71
CA LEU A 151 -17.05 12.80 12.75
C LEU A 151 -17.65 11.53 13.35
N GLU A 152 -17.62 11.40 14.67
CA GLU A 152 -18.45 10.46 15.42
C GLU A 152 -19.64 11.21 15.99
N LEU A 153 -20.83 10.96 15.42
CA LEU A 153 -22.07 11.65 15.76
C LEU A 153 -23.11 10.64 16.25
N SER A 154 -23.37 10.61 17.55
CA SER A 154 -24.34 9.72 18.19
C SER A 154 -24.08 8.24 17.87
N GLY A 155 -22.83 7.81 18.04
CA GLY A 155 -22.34 6.46 17.73
C GLY A 155 -22.22 6.12 16.25
N ILE A 156 -22.28 7.11 15.35
CA ILE A 156 -22.19 6.93 13.90
C ILE A 156 -20.95 7.65 13.36
N SER A 157 -20.04 6.89 12.74
CA SER A 157 -18.93 7.43 11.97
C SER A 157 -19.42 8.05 10.66
N ILE A 158 -19.09 9.31 10.43
CA ILE A 158 -19.46 10.10 9.25
C ILE A 158 -18.21 10.79 8.71
N ASP A 159 -17.93 10.54 7.42
CA ASP A 159 -16.80 11.13 6.72
C ASP A 159 -17.31 12.27 5.84
N LEU A 160 -16.99 13.50 6.25
CA LEU A 160 -17.47 14.73 5.60
C LEU A 160 -16.39 15.31 4.68
N ILE A 161 -16.63 15.27 3.38
CA ILE A 161 -15.81 15.95 2.36
C ILE A 161 -16.55 17.16 1.79
N PHE A 162 -15.83 18.09 1.18
CA PHE A 162 -16.42 19.31 0.62
C PHE A 162 -16.06 19.49 -0.85
N ALA A 163 -17.01 20.04 -1.62
CA ALA A 163 -16.77 20.62 -2.94
C ALA A 163 -17.66 21.85 -3.14
N ARG A 164 -17.12 22.89 -3.78
CA ARG A 164 -17.93 24.00 -4.27
C ARG A 164 -18.35 23.76 -5.71
N LEU A 165 -19.50 24.31 -6.09
CA LEU A 165 -19.92 24.41 -7.49
C LEU A 165 -19.80 25.86 -7.95
N ILE A 166 -19.40 26.08 -9.21
CA ILE A 166 -19.30 27.43 -9.80
C ILE A 166 -20.69 27.95 -10.20
N VAL A 167 -21.61 27.99 -9.24
CA VAL A 167 -23.00 28.47 -9.34
C VAL A 167 -23.31 29.39 -8.16
N PRO A 168 -24.26 30.35 -8.31
CA PRO A 168 -24.59 31.28 -7.23
C PRO A 168 -25.35 30.63 -6.06
N SER A 169 -26.05 29.53 -6.31
CA SER A 169 -26.84 28.82 -5.30
C SER A 169 -26.87 27.31 -5.56
N VAL A 170 -27.02 26.53 -4.49
CA VAL A 170 -27.12 25.06 -4.53
C VAL A 170 -28.48 24.63 -3.98
N PRO A 171 -29.49 24.37 -4.83
CA PRO A 171 -30.82 23.99 -4.37
C PRO A 171 -30.87 22.51 -3.93
N LEU A 172 -31.83 22.16 -3.07
CA LEU A 172 -31.97 20.81 -2.52
C LEU A 172 -32.30 19.73 -3.58
N ASN A 173 -32.86 20.12 -4.72
CA ASN A 173 -33.15 19.21 -5.83
C ASN A 173 -31.99 19.07 -6.85
N LEU A 174 -30.85 19.73 -6.63
CA LEU A 174 -29.68 19.62 -7.53
C LEU A 174 -29.17 18.18 -7.62
N ASP A 175 -28.86 17.72 -8.82
CA ASP A 175 -28.12 16.48 -9.06
C ASP A 175 -26.70 16.78 -9.58
N LEU A 176 -25.79 15.82 -9.45
CA LEU A 176 -24.38 15.98 -9.84
C LEU A 176 -24.05 15.30 -11.18
N LYS A 177 -25.06 14.93 -11.99
CA LYS A 177 -24.82 14.21 -13.25
C LYS A 177 -24.19 15.09 -14.31
N ASN A 178 -24.58 16.36 -14.34
CA ASN A 178 -24.08 17.29 -15.34
C ASN A 178 -22.56 17.50 -15.21
N ASN A 179 -21.81 17.11 -16.25
CA ASN A 179 -20.35 17.25 -16.32
C ASN A 179 -19.89 18.72 -16.29
N ASP A 180 -20.78 19.66 -16.62
CA ASP A 180 -20.46 21.09 -16.58
C ASP A 180 -20.19 21.60 -15.15
N TYR A 181 -20.67 20.90 -14.13
CA TYR A 181 -20.36 21.23 -12.74
C TYR A 181 -18.88 21.05 -12.39
N LEU A 182 -18.11 20.33 -13.20
CA LEU A 182 -16.67 20.19 -13.03
C LEU A 182 -15.87 21.40 -13.54
N ARG A 183 -16.50 22.32 -14.29
CA ARG A 183 -15.78 23.47 -14.87
C ARG A 183 -15.30 24.43 -13.79
N GLY A 184 -14.03 24.78 -13.85
CA GLY A 184 -13.41 25.76 -12.93
C GLY A 184 -13.11 25.20 -11.53
N LEU A 185 -13.24 23.89 -11.34
CA LEU A 185 -12.85 23.20 -10.12
C LEU A 185 -11.40 22.75 -10.19
N ASP A 186 -10.74 22.72 -9.04
CA ASP A 186 -9.41 22.12 -8.92
C ASP A 186 -9.47 20.57 -8.86
N GLU A 187 -8.31 19.92 -8.91
CA GLU A 187 -8.25 18.45 -8.88
C GLU A 187 -8.78 17.82 -7.59
N ARG A 188 -8.70 18.51 -6.44
CA ARG A 188 -9.20 18.00 -5.15
C ARG A 188 -10.73 18.07 -5.15
N GLU A 189 -11.30 19.19 -5.58
CA GLU A 189 -12.75 19.41 -5.71
C GLU A 189 -13.38 18.43 -6.71
N VAL A 190 -12.73 18.17 -7.85
CA VAL A 190 -13.20 17.15 -8.81
C VAL A 190 -13.18 15.76 -8.19
N ARG A 191 -12.14 15.41 -7.42
CA ARG A 191 -12.08 14.14 -6.70
C ARG A 191 -13.20 13.99 -5.67
N SER A 192 -13.49 15.04 -4.91
CA SER A 192 -14.60 15.05 -3.95
C SER A 192 -15.96 14.78 -4.62
N LEU A 193 -16.21 15.38 -5.79
CA LEU A 193 -17.47 15.17 -6.54
C LEU A 193 -17.56 13.76 -7.15
N ASN A 194 -16.43 13.20 -7.58
CA ASN A 194 -16.40 11.93 -8.29
C ASN A 194 -16.88 10.74 -7.45
N GLY A 195 -16.68 10.74 -6.13
CA GLY A 195 -17.20 9.69 -5.25
C GLY A 195 -18.72 9.51 -5.39
N THR A 196 -19.46 10.62 -5.37
CA THR A 196 -20.92 10.63 -5.55
C THR A 196 -21.31 10.27 -6.98
N ARG A 197 -20.68 10.91 -7.98
CA ARG A 197 -20.99 10.70 -9.40
C ARG A 197 -20.81 9.23 -9.82
N VAL A 198 -19.70 8.61 -9.41
CA VAL A 198 -19.43 7.18 -9.68
C VAL A 198 -20.49 6.29 -9.02
N THR A 199 -20.85 6.59 -7.77
CA THR A 199 -21.81 5.78 -7.03
C THR A 199 -23.20 5.80 -7.68
N ASP A 200 -23.69 6.98 -8.04
CA ASP A 200 -24.98 7.13 -8.72
C ASP A 200 -24.97 6.47 -10.12
N GLU A 201 -23.88 6.62 -10.89
CA GLU A 201 -23.76 5.95 -12.18
C GLU A 201 -23.76 4.42 -12.06
N ILE A 202 -23.09 3.84 -11.06
CA ILE A 202 -23.14 2.38 -10.82
C ILE A 202 -24.61 1.93 -10.62
N LEU A 203 -25.39 2.65 -9.82
CA LEU A 203 -26.80 2.31 -9.56
C LEU A 203 -27.70 2.44 -10.79
N GLU A 204 -27.35 3.31 -11.73
CA GLU A 204 -28.06 3.53 -13.00
C GLU A 204 -27.67 2.54 -14.10
N LEU A 205 -26.49 1.93 -13.97
CA LEU A 205 -25.89 1.01 -14.94
C LEU A 205 -26.14 -0.47 -14.60
N VAL A 206 -26.80 -0.76 -13.48
CA VAL A 206 -27.22 -2.13 -13.11
C VAL A 206 -28.69 -2.38 -13.46
N PRO A 207 -29.02 -3.55 -14.04
CA PRO A 207 -30.40 -3.91 -14.37
C PRO A 207 -31.34 -3.90 -13.15
N GLN A 208 -30.95 -4.59 -12.08
CA GLN A 208 -31.76 -4.79 -10.88
C GLN A 208 -30.94 -4.46 -9.64
N GLN A 209 -31.21 -3.30 -9.02
CA GLN A 209 -30.43 -2.82 -7.87
C GLN A 209 -30.49 -3.76 -6.65
N LYS A 210 -31.64 -4.42 -6.39
CA LYS A 210 -31.77 -5.37 -5.26
C LYS A 210 -30.83 -6.58 -5.43
N THR A 211 -30.79 -7.16 -6.62
CA THR A 211 -29.89 -8.25 -6.99
C THR A 211 -28.43 -7.81 -6.86
N PHE A 212 -28.09 -6.64 -7.42
CA PHE A 212 -26.76 -6.07 -7.33
C PHE A 212 -26.30 -5.88 -5.88
N ARG A 213 -27.14 -5.27 -5.02
CA ARG A 213 -26.83 -5.06 -3.60
C ARG A 213 -26.56 -6.37 -2.87
N LEU A 214 -27.41 -7.38 -3.09
CA LEU A 214 -27.26 -8.69 -2.46
C LEU A 214 -25.94 -9.36 -2.86
N ALA A 215 -25.64 -9.39 -4.17
CA ALA A 215 -24.40 -9.97 -4.67
C ALA A 215 -23.16 -9.19 -4.18
N LEU A 216 -23.23 -7.86 -4.16
CA LEU A 216 -22.13 -7.02 -3.70
C LEU A 216 -21.86 -7.20 -2.19
N ARG A 217 -22.89 -7.39 -1.37
CA ARG A 217 -22.72 -7.75 0.06
C ARG A 217 -21.94 -9.05 0.22
N ALA A 218 -22.32 -10.09 -0.52
CA ALA A 218 -21.61 -11.36 -0.52
C ALA A 218 -20.14 -11.23 -0.96
N ILE A 219 -19.87 -10.51 -2.07
CA ILE A 219 -18.51 -10.33 -2.57
C ILE A 219 -17.66 -9.47 -1.63
N LYS A 220 -18.22 -8.42 -1.00
CA LYS A 220 -17.50 -7.63 0.01
C LYS A 220 -17.11 -8.48 1.22
N LEU A 221 -18.08 -9.22 1.77
CA LEU A 221 -17.82 -10.12 2.91
C LEU A 221 -16.77 -11.17 2.56
N TRP A 222 -16.89 -11.81 1.40
CA TRP A 222 -15.90 -12.75 0.90
C TRP A 222 -14.52 -12.11 0.78
N ALA A 223 -14.38 -10.98 0.08
CA ALA A 223 -13.09 -10.35 -0.14
C ALA A 223 -12.40 -9.92 1.17
N GLN A 224 -13.18 -9.43 2.15
CA GLN A 224 -12.70 -9.10 3.50
C GLN A 224 -12.23 -10.37 4.24
N ARG A 225 -13.05 -11.43 4.25
CA ARG A 225 -12.70 -12.71 4.90
C ARG A 225 -11.49 -13.38 4.27
N ARG A 226 -11.28 -13.19 2.97
CA ARG A 226 -10.15 -13.72 2.21
C ARG A 226 -8.93 -12.80 2.17
N ALA A 227 -8.94 -11.69 2.92
CA ALA A 227 -7.83 -10.73 3.03
C ALA A 227 -7.37 -10.14 1.69
N ILE A 228 -8.31 -9.89 0.77
CA ILE A 228 -8.07 -9.30 -0.56
C ILE A 228 -8.88 -8.01 -0.77
N TYR A 229 -9.09 -7.24 0.31
CA TYR A 229 -9.84 -5.99 0.30
C TYR A 229 -8.99 -4.88 0.93
N SER A 230 -8.22 -4.14 0.11
CA SER A 230 -7.51 -2.91 0.49
C SER A 230 -6.80 -2.30 -0.73
N ASN A 231 -7.22 -1.10 -1.15
CA ASN A 231 -6.59 -0.39 -2.28
C ASN A 231 -5.15 0.06 -1.97
N ILE A 232 -4.88 0.37 -0.71
CA ILE A 232 -3.58 0.92 -0.24
C ILE A 232 -2.46 -0.09 -0.52
N VAL A 233 -2.66 -1.36 -0.17
CA VAL A 233 -1.65 -2.42 -0.36
C VAL A 233 -1.77 -3.18 -1.70
N GLY A 234 -2.63 -2.73 -2.61
CA GLY A 234 -2.70 -3.25 -3.98
C GLY A 234 -3.78 -4.30 -4.26
N PHE A 235 -4.80 -4.42 -3.41
CA PHE A 235 -6.02 -5.18 -3.70
C PHE A 235 -7.17 -4.25 -4.13
N PRO A 236 -8.28 -4.77 -4.70
CA PRO A 236 -9.42 -3.92 -5.03
C PRO A 236 -10.10 -3.36 -3.77
N GLY A 237 -10.41 -2.06 -3.79
CA GLY A 237 -11.25 -1.41 -2.78
C GLY A 237 -12.75 -1.57 -3.05
N GLY A 238 -13.58 -0.95 -2.22
CA GLY A 238 -15.05 -1.09 -2.28
C GLY A 238 -15.68 -0.74 -3.62
N VAL A 239 -15.26 0.38 -4.22
CA VAL A 239 -15.79 0.82 -5.53
C VAL A 239 -15.38 -0.12 -6.66
N ALA A 240 -14.17 -0.68 -6.62
CA ALA A 240 -13.69 -1.63 -7.61
C ALA A 240 -14.50 -2.93 -7.57
N TRP A 241 -14.74 -3.49 -6.37
CA TRP A 241 -15.63 -4.64 -6.19
C TRP A 241 -17.06 -4.36 -6.66
N ALA A 242 -17.59 -3.17 -6.36
CA ALA A 242 -18.91 -2.75 -6.85
C ALA A 242 -18.99 -2.75 -8.38
N MET A 243 -17.98 -2.22 -9.06
CA MET A 243 -17.95 -2.21 -10.53
C MET A 243 -17.81 -3.61 -11.13
N LEU A 244 -17.01 -4.50 -10.54
CA LEU A 244 -16.94 -5.89 -11.01
C LEU A 244 -18.30 -6.59 -10.89
N VAL A 245 -18.98 -6.45 -9.75
CA VAL A 245 -20.30 -7.04 -9.54
C VAL A 245 -21.34 -6.43 -10.49
N ALA A 246 -21.31 -5.11 -10.66
CA ALA A 246 -22.18 -4.40 -11.60
C ALA A 246 -22.00 -4.91 -13.04
N ARG A 247 -20.75 -5.17 -13.46
CA ARG A 247 -20.47 -5.72 -14.79
C ARG A 247 -21.11 -7.10 -14.98
N VAL A 248 -21.05 -7.96 -13.97
CA VAL A 248 -21.69 -9.28 -14.02
C VAL A 248 -23.21 -9.16 -14.07
N CYS A 249 -23.79 -8.21 -13.32
CA CYS A 249 -25.22 -7.93 -13.39
C CYS A 249 -25.66 -7.51 -14.81
N GLN A 250 -24.87 -6.69 -15.51
CA GLN A 250 -25.14 -6.31 -16.90
C GLN A 250 -25.14 -7.52 -17.86
N LEU A 251 -24.30 -8.52 -17.59
CA LEU A 251 -24.19 -9.72 -18.41
C LEU A 251 -25.32 -10.73 -18.14
N TYR A 252 -25.97 -10.66 -16.97
CA TYR A 252 -27.03 -11.56 -16.52
C TYR A 252 -28.20 -10.75 -15.91
N PRO A 253 -28.91 -9.93 -16.71
CA PRO A 253 -29.88 -8.97 -16.20
C PRO A 253 -31.06 -9.58 -15.43
N GLN A 254 -31.38 -10.86 -15.66
CA GLN A 254 -32.51 -11.54 -15.02
C GLN A 254 -32.12 -12.48 -13.87
N ALA A 255 -30.83 -12.59 -13.54
CA ALA A 255 -30.34 -13.52 -12.53
C ALA A 255 -30.64 -13.09 -11.08
N THR A 256 -30.67 -14.06 -10.16
CA THR A 256 -30.71 -13.82 -8.71
C THR A 256 -29.33 -13.43 -8.16
N GLY A 257 -29.27 -12.96 -6.91
CA GLY A 257 -28.02 -12.58 -6.27
C GLY A 257 -27.05 -13.76 -6.15
N SER A 258 -27.55 -14.94 -5.79
CA SER A 258 -26.76 -16.19 -5.74
C SER A 258 -26.13 -16.54 -7.09
N VAL A 259 -26.90 -16.44 -8.18
CA VAL A 259 -26.42 -16.71 -9.53
C VAL A 259 -25.38 -15.67 -9.95
N ILE A 260 -25.61 -14.38 -9.67
CA ILE A 260 -24.60 -13.33 -9.92
C ILE A 260 -23.30 -13.64 -9.18
N VAL A 261 -23.34 -14.08 -7.92
CA VAL A 261 -22.14 -14.48 -7.16
C VAL A 261 -21.44 -15.66 -7.82
N GLY A 262 -22.17 -16.70 -8.25
CA GLY A 262 -21.56 -17.83 -8.98
C GLY A 262 -20.94 -17.42 -10.32
N LYS A 263 -21.64 -16.61 -11.11
CA LYS A 263 -21.13 -16.10 -12.39
C LYS A 263 -19.94 -15.16 -12.19
N PHE A 264 -19.92 -14.38 -11.12
CA PHE A 264 -18.83 -13.46 -10.80
C PHE A 264 -17.49 -14.18 -10.74
N PHE A 265 -17.39 -15.26 -9.97
CA PHE A 265 -16.14 -16.01 -9.84
C PHE A 265 -15.66 -16.56 -11.18
N ARG A 266 -16.56 -17.15 -11.97
CA ARG A 266 -16.20 -17.76 -13.24
C ARG A 266 -15.83 -16.73 -14.31
N ILE A 267 -16.52 -15.60 -14.37
CA ILE A 267 -16.24 -14.51 -15.33
C ILE A 267 -14.96 -13.79 -14.95
N MET A 268 -14.79 -13.38 -13.69
CA MET A 268 -13.64 -12.57 -13.27
C MET A 268 -12.34 -13.37 -13.26
N ASN A 269 -12.40 -14.67 -13.00
CA ASN A 269 -11.24 -15.56 -13.11
C ASN A 269 -10.80 -15.79 -14.57
N LYS A 270 -11.77 -15.92 -15.49
CA LYS A 270 -11.50 -16.12 -16.93
C LYS A 270 -11.37 -14.82 -17.73
N TRP A 271 -11.48 -13.67 -17.07
CA TRP A 271 -11.39 -12.38 -17.72
C TRP A 271 -10.01 -12.21 -18.35
N ALA A 272 -9.96 -11.71 -19.59
CA ALA A 272 -8.73 -11.59 -20.37
C ALA A 272 -7.87 -10.39 -19.94
N TRP A 273 -7.42 -10.37 -18.69
CA TRP A 273 -6.57 -9.30 -18.14
C TRP A 273 -5.30 -9.12 -19.00
N PRO A 274 -4.91 -7.89 -19.39
CA PRO A 274 -5.34 -6.61 -18.84
C PRO A 274 -6.50 -5.91 -19.60
N GLN A 275 -7.37 -6.64 -20.31
CA GLN A 275 -8.56 -6.03 -20.91
C GLN A 275 -9.40 -5.33 -19.82
N PRO A 276 -9.81 -4.06 -20.01
CA PRO A 276 -10.49 -3.30 -18.97
C PRO A 276 -11.93 -3.75 -18.74
N VAL A 277 -12.36 -3.69 -17.48
CA VAL A 277 -13.76 -3.79 -17.10
C VAL A 277 -14.41 -2.41 -17.23
N LEU A 278 -15.37 -2.30 -18.15
CA LEU A 278 -16.13 -1.07 -18.43
C LEU A 278 -17.63 -1.29 -18.15
N LEU A 279 -18.26 -0.36 -17.43
CA LEU A 279 -19.71 -0.38 -17.21
C LEU A 279 -20.50 0.40 -18.27
N LYS A 280 -19.85 1.32 -18.97
CA LYS A 280 -20.37 2.08 -20.11
C LYS A 280 -19.20 2.50 -21.01
N PRO A 281 -19.43 2.93 -22.26
CA PRO A 281 -18.38 3.51 -23.08
C PRO A 281 -17.74 4.70 -22.34
N ILE A 282 -16.42 4.84 -22.45
CA ILE A 282 -15.71 5.99 -21.88
C ILE A 282 -16.15 7.22 -22.67
N GLU A 283 -16.68 8.22 -21.95
CA GLU A 283 -17.16 9.46 -22.54
C GLU A 283 -16.04 10.50 -22.58
N ASP A 284 -15.97 11.25 -23.67
CA ASP A 284 -15.26 12.52 -23.69
C ASP A 284 -16.06 13.55 -22.89
N GLY A 285 -15.36 14.45 -22.21
CA GLY A 285 -16.00 15.49 -21.41
C GLY A 285 -15.68 16.89 -21.90
N PRO A 286 -16.36 17.91 -21.33
CA PRO A 286 -16.20 19.31 -21.72
C PRO A 286 -14.86 19.91 -21.27
N LEU A 287 -14.00 19.14 -20.61
CA LEU A 287 -12.75 19.59 -20.00
C LEU A 287 -11.58 18.78 -20.55
N GLN A 288 -10.39 19.36 -20.57
CA GLN A 288 -9.14 18.70 -20.95
C GLN A 288 -8.56 17.92 -19.74
N MET A 289 -9.36 17.07 -19.10
CA MET A 289 -8.89 16.24 -17.98
C MET A 289 -8.28 14.93 -18.47
N LYS A 290 -7.30 14.39 -17.73
CA LYS A 290 -6.77 13.06 -18.02
C LYS A 290 -7.88 12.01 -17.82
N VAL A 291 -8.31 11.40 -18.92
CA VAL A 291 -9.18 10.23 -18.93
C VAL A 291 -8.34 8.98 -19.16
N TRP A 292 -8.62 7.88 -18.44
CA TRP A 292 -7.87 6.64 -18.59
C TRP A 292 -7.84 6.19 -20.04
N ASN A 293 -6.64 6.11 -20.62
CA ASN A 293 -6.46 5.73 -22.01
C ASN A 293 -5.07 5.12 -22.23
N PRO A 294 -4.95 3.77 -22.29
CA PRO A 294 -3.66 3.11 -22.45
C PRO A 294 -3.03 3.35 -23.82
N LYS A 295 -3.78 3.81 -24.84
CA LYS A 295 -3.19 4.14 -26.14
C LYS A 295 -2.38 5.44 -26.07
N ILE A 296 -2.86 6.41 -25.28
CA ILE A 296 -2.25 7.74 -25.17
C ILE A 296 -1.26 7.79 -24.00
N TYR A 297 -1.66 7.34 -22.81
CA TYR A 297 -0.86 7.48 -21.60
C TYR A 297 -0.06 6.21 -21.33
N HIS A 298 1.27 6.31 -21.37
CA HIS A 298 2.18 5.19 -21.16
C HIS A 298 1.97 4.49 -19.80
N GLY A 299 1.74 5.26 -18.73
CA GLY A 299 1.49 4.71 -17.39
C GLY A 299 0.26 3.79 -17.34
N ASP A 300 -0.81 4.16 -18.06
CA ASP A 300 -2.06 3.41 -18.08
C ASP A 300 -1.91 2.03 -18.75
N ARG A 301 -0.87 1.82 -19.58
CA ARG A 301 -0.53 0.54 -20.23
C ARG A 301 -0.07 -0.53 -19.25
N PHE A 302 0.46 -0.13 -18.09
CA PHE A 302 0.98 -1.07 -17.09
C PHE A 302 -0.07 -1.52 -16.08
N HIS A 303 -1.31 -1.02 -16.15
CA HIS A 303 -2.38 -1.48 -15.27
C HIS A 303 -2.70 -2.97 -15.54
N LEU A 304 -2.49 -3.81 -14.52
CA LEU A 304 -2.57 -5.27 -14.66
C LEU A 304 -4.00 -5.83 -14.66
N MET A 305 -4.90 -5.15 -13.95
CA MET A 305 -6.32 -5.50 -13.82
C MET A 305 -7.20 -4.23 -13.87
N PRO A 306 -7.29 -3.51 -15.00
CA PRO A 306 -7.93 -2.21 -15.04
C PRO A 306 -9.46 -2.30 -14.88
N ILE A 307 -9.98 -1.62 -13.85
CA ILE A 307 -11.42 -1.49 -13.58
C ILE A 307 -11.75 0.01 -13.61
N ILE A 308 -12.57 0.42 -14.58
CA ILE A 308 -12.67 1.84 -14.96
C ILE A 308 -13.95 2.46 -14.41
N THR A 309 -13.80 3.61 -13.74
CA THR A 309 -14.94 4.36 -13.22
C THR A 309 -15.84 4.89 -14.35
N PRO A 310 -17.17 4.74 -14.24
CA PRO A 310 -18.09 5.11 -15.32
C PRO A 310 -18.23 6.63 -15.49
N ALA A 311 -18.13 7.38 -14.40
CA ALA A 311 -18.29 8.83 -14.43
C ALA A 311 -17.06 9.52 -15.01
N TYR A 312 -17.31 10.55 -15.82
CA TYR A 312 -16.27 11.43 -16.35
C TYR A 312 -15.63 12.29 -15.25
N PRO A 313 -14.29 12.47 -15.23
CA PRO A 313 -13.30 11.77 -16.07
C PRO A 313 -13.06 10.34 -15.58
N SER A 314 -13.17 9.36 -16.49
CA SER A 314 -12.97 7.95 -16.14
C SER A 314 -11.53 7.66 -15.72
N MET A 315 -11.35 6.92 -14.62
CA MET A 315 -10.06 6.57 -14.03
C MET A 315 -9.98 5.08 -13.70
N CYS A 316 -8.77 4.56 -13.54
CA CYS A 316 -8.54 3.18 -13.10
C CYS A 316 -8.59 3.09 -11.56
N ALA A 317 -9.59 2.37 -11.03
CA ALA A 317 -9.78 2.16 -9.60
C ALA A 317 -8.85 1.09 -8.99
N THR A 318 -8.00 0.46 -9.81
CA THR A 318 -7.12 -0.66 -9.44
C THR A 318 -5.69 -0.48 -9.96
N HIS A 319 -5.25 0.78 -10.06
CA HIS A 319 -3.89 1.11 -10.52
C HIS A 319 -2.79 0.58 -9.56
N ASN A 320 -3.11 0.27 -8.30
CA ASN A 320 -2.18 -0.27 -7.31
C ASN A 320 -1.98 -1.80 -7.38
N VAL A 321 -2.72 -2.52 -8.23
CA VAL A 321 -2.58 -3.98 -8.35
C VAL A 321 -1.19 -4.34 -8.88
N SER A 322 -0.49 -5.20 -8.14
CA SER A 322 0.82 -5.79 -8.47
C SER A 322 0.68 -7.18 -9.08
N MET A 323 1.81 -7.78 -9.52
CA MET A 323 1.80 -9.14 -10.06
C MET A 323 1.45 -10.17 -8.98
N SER A 324 1.96 -9.98 -7.76
CA SER A 324 1.61 -10.84 -6.62
C SER A 324 0.16 -10.71 -6.20
N THR A 325 -0.35 -9.50 -6.02
CA THR A 325 -1.77 -9.30 -5.63
C THR A 325 -2.73 -9.78 -6.72
N LYS A 326 -2.43 -9.56 -8.01
CA LYS A 326 -3.16 -10.18 -9.14
C LYS A 326 -3.20 -11.71 -9.02
N THR A 327 -2.04 -12.34 -8.73
CA THR A 327 -1.95 -13.80 -8.58
C THR A 327 -2.82 -14.30 -7.43
N VAL A 328 -2.78 -13.61 -6.29
CA VAL A 328 -3.61 -13.93 -5.11
C VAL A 328 -5.11 -13.77 -5.43
N ILE A 329 -5.50 -12.68 -6.09
CA ILE A 329 -6.90 -12.45 -6.51
C ILE A 329 -7.40 -13.58 -7.41
N LEU A 330 -6.62 -14.00 -8.41
CA LEU A 330 -7.00 -15.09 -9.32
C LEU A 330 -7.13 -16.44 -8.59
N ARG A 331 -6.23 -16.75 -7.64
CA ARG A 331 -6.32 -17.96 -6.81
C ARG A 331 -7.60 -17.96 -5.97
N GLU A 332 -7.94 -16.83 -5.35
CA GLU A 332 -9.16 -16.71 -4.55
C GLU A 332 -10.43 -16.71 -5.41
N LEU A 333 -10.40 -16.14 -6.63
CA LEU A 333 -11.51 -16.24 -7.58
C LEU A 333 -11.76 -17.68 -8.03
N GLN A 334 -10.69 -18.44 -8.31
CA GLN A 334 -10.80 -19.86 -8.61
C GLN A 334 -11.38 -20.64 -7.43
N ARG A 335 -10.80 -20.47 -6.22
CA ARG A 335 -11.28 -21.11 -4.99
C ARG A 335 -12.76 -20.79 -4.72
N GLY A 336 -13.14 -19.52 -4.81
CA GLY A 336 -14.52 -19.07 -4.61
C GLY A 336 -15.48 -19.70 -5.62
N GLY A 337 -15.09 -19.76 -6.89
CA GLY A 337 -15.87 -20.44 -7.93
C GLY A 337 -16.08 -21.93 -7.64
N ASP A 338 -15.05 -22.64 -7.20
CA ASP A 338 -15.14 -24.07 -6.91
C ASP A 338 -16.02 -24.37 -5.68
N ILE A 339 -16.00 -23.50 -4.68
CA ILE A 339 -16.91 -23.59 -3.53
C ILE A 339 -18.34 -23.31 -3.97
N VAL A 340 -18.57 -22.25 -4.75
CA VAL A 340 -19.92 -21.89 -5.19
C VAL A 340 -20.53 -22.96 -6.09
N ASP A 341 -19.76 -23.58 -6.98
CA ASP A 341 -20.24 -24.73 -7.77
C ASP A 341 -20.71 -25.87 -6.85
N LYS A 342 -19.96 -26.17 -5.78
CA LYS A 342 -20.37 -27.18 -4.78
C LYS A 342 -21.61 -26.76 -3.98
N ILE A 343 -21.80 -25.47 -3.71
CA ILE A 343 -23.02 -24.94 -3.07
C ILE A 343 -24.23 -25.19 -3.98
N PHE A 344 -24.12 -24.89 -5.28
CA PHE A 344 -25.19 -25.17 -6.24
C PHE A 344 -25.47 -26.67 -6.40
N LEU A 345 -24.46 -27.53 -6.22
CA LEU A 345 -24.61 -28.98 -6.14
C LEU A 345 -25.07 -29.48 -4.76
N LYS A 346 -25.37 -28.58 -3.81
CA LYS A 346 -25.80 -28.89 -2.43
C LYS A 346 -24.78 -29.73 -1.62
N GLN A 347 -23.50 -29.62 -1.95
CA GLN A 347 -22.38 -30.29 -1.26
C GLN A 347 -21.71 -29.38 -0.22
N ASN A 348 -21.93 -28.07 -0.33
CA ASN A 348 -21.37 -27.03 0.54
C ASN A 348 -22.45 -26.00 0.88
N THR A 349 -22.15 -25.13 1.85
CA THR A 349 -23.00 -24.02 2.29
C THR A 349 -22.34 -22.66 2.01
N TRP A 350 -23.12 -21.58 2.04
CA TRP A 350 -22.58 -20.22 1.87
C TRP A 350 -21.58 -19.82 2.96
N ASN A 351 -21.68 -20.38 4.17
CA ASN A 351 -20.69 -20.17 5.23
C ASN A 351 -19.28 -20.63 4.80
N ASP A 352 -19.17 -21.69 3.99
CA ASP A 352 -17.87 -22.19 3.49
C ASP A 352 -17.18 -21.17 2.57
N LEU A 353 -17.96 -20.38 1.82
CA LEU A 353 -17.44 -19.30 0.98
C LEU A 353 -16.86 -18.17 1.84
N PHE A 354 -17.50 -17.88 2.98
CA PHE A 354 -17.13 -16.80 3.90
C PHE A 354 -16.14 -17.24 5.00
N ALA A 355 -15.59 -18.45 4.90
CA ALA A 355 -14.53 -18.92 5.76
C ALA A 355 -13.30 -17.99 5.69
N ARG A 356 -12.77 -17.64 6.87
CA ARG A 356 -11.59 -16.78 7.05
C ARG A 356 -10.37 -17.32 6.30
N HIS A 357 -9.52 -16.42 5.84
CA HIS A 357 -8.23 -16.72 5.20
C HIS A 357 -7.34 -17.59 6.10
N SER A 358 -6.36 -18.26 5.47
CA SER A 358 -5.33 -19.05 6.15
C SER A 358 -3.95 -18.37 6.13
N PHE A 359 -3.94 -17.04 5.94
CA PHE A 359 -2.74 -16.24 5.72
C PHE A 359 -1.63 -16.48 6.75
N PHE A 360 -1.93 -16.48 8.04
CA PHE A 360 -0.95 -16.68 9.13
C PHE A 360 -0.74 -18.16 9.53
N THR A 361 -1.57 -19.06 9.01
CA THR A 361 -1.62 -20.46 9.43
C THR A 361 -1.00 -21.39 8.38
N ALA A 362 -1.65 -21.53 7.22
CA ALA A 362 -1.30 -22.55 6.23
C ALA A 362 -0.71 -21.99 4.94
N ASP A 363 -0.96 -20.72 4.60
CA ASP A 363 -0.68 -20.19 3.26
C ASP A 363 0.82 -19.97 3.02
N TYR A 364 1.58 -19.55 4.03
CA TYR A 364 2.99 -19.19 3.89
C TYR A 364 3.89 -19.80 4.96
N LYS A 365 5.15 -20.05 4.59
CA LYS A 365 6.21 -20.55 5.50
C LYS A 365 7.14 -19.44 6.00
N TYR A 366 7.16 -18.33 5.28
CA TYR A 366 8.07 -17.20 5.45
C TYR A 366 7.26 -15.91 5.36
N TYR A 367 7.57 -14.95 6.22
CA TYR A 367 6.94 -13.65 6.28
C TYR A 367 8.00 -12.56 6.42
N LEU A 368 7.69 -11.38 5.90
CA LEU A 368 8.34 -10.14 6.31
C LEU A 368 7.42 -9.44 7.29
N SER A 369 7.98 -9.05 8.44
CA SER A 369 7.35 -8.20 9.43
C SER A 369 7.92 -6.79 9.25
N ILE A 370 7.06 -5.82 8.97
CA ILE A 370 7.42 -4.41 8.83
C ILE A 370 6.84 -3.68 10.03
N THR A 371 7.70 -3.26 10.95
CA THR A 371 7.29 -2.63 12.22
C THR A 371 7.61 -1.15 12.15
N ALA A 372 6.57 -0.33 12.05
CA ALA A 372 6.63 1.09 12.36
C ALA A 372 6.52 1.27 13.88
N SER A 373 7.26 2.21 14.44
CA SER A 373 7.16 2.51 15.86
C SER A 373 7.40 3.98 16.17
N SER A 374 6.67 4.51 17.14
CA SER A 374 6.85 5.86 17.65
C SER A 374 6.66 5.98 19.16
N ARG A 375 7.16 7.08 19.74
CA ARG A 375 7.07 7.37 21.19
C ARG A 375 5.71 7.94 21.64
N THR A 376 4.89 8.41 20.71
CA THR A 376 3.54 8.93 20.99
C THR A 376 2.52 8.30 20.05
N LYS A 377 1.27 8.22 20.50
CA LYS A 377 0.17 7.63 19.72
C LYS A 377 -0.10 8.43 18.45
N GLU A 378 -0.05 9.76 18.55
CA GLU A 378 -0.33 10.68 17.44
C GLU A 378 0.76 10.58 16.37
N ALA A 379 2.03 10.50 16.77
CA ALA A 379 3.13 10.30 15.83
C ALA A 379 3.04 8.91 15.17
N GLU A 380 2.74 7.87 15.94
CA GLU A 380 2.59 6.51 15.41
C GLU A 380 1.46 6.42 14.39
N ALA A 381 0.31 7.04 14.64
CA ALA A 381 -0.82 7.02 13.71
C ALA A 381 -0.41 7.58 12.34
N VAL A 382 0.25 8.76 12.30
CA VAL A 382 0.72 9.36 11.04
C VAL A 382 1.83 8.52 10.39
N TRP A 383 2.80 8.08 11.20
CA TRP A 383 3.96 7.34 10.71
C TRP A 383 3.58 5.97 10.13
N SER A 384 2.78 5.20 10.86
CA SER A 384 2.29 3.89 10.43
C SER A 384 1.45 3.98 9.17
N GLY A 385 0.57 4.99 9.03
CA GLY A 385 -0.20 5.20 7.81
C GLY A 385 0.70 5.54 6.61
N LEU A 386 1.72 6.39 6.80
CA LEU A 386 2.72 6.65 5.76
C LEU A 386 3.45 5.37 5.35
N VAL A 387 3.90 4.55 6.32
CA VAL A 387 4.55 3.26 6.04
C VAL A 387 3.61 2.34 5.24
N GLU A 388 2.33 2.25 5.62
CA GLU A 388 1.31 1.46 4.91
C GLU A 388 1.20 1.86 3.43
N SER A 389 1.14 3.17 3.16
CA SER A 389 1.04 3.74 1.81
C SER A 389 2.17 3.30 0.88
N LYS A 390 3.32 2.94 1.45
CA LYS A 390 4.53 2.54 0.73
C LYS A 390 4.68 1.02 0.60
N ILE A 391 3.97 0.19 1.36
CA ILE A 391 4.13 -1.28 1.36
C ILE A 391 4.05 -1.86 -0.05
N ARG A 392 3.13 -1.35 -0.88
CA ARG A 392 2.99 -1.74 -2.29
C ARG A 392 4.27 -1.57 -3.12
N HIS A 393 5.14 -0.62 -2.77
CA HIS A 393 6.43 -0.43 -3.44
C HIS A 393 7.41 -1.53 -3.07
N LEU A 394 7.44 -1.96 -1.80
CA LEU A 394 8.23 -3.12 -1.38
C LEU A 394 7.74 -4.40 -2.09
N VAL A 395 6.43 -4.63 -2.13
CA VAL A 395 5.82 -5.73 -2.90
C VAL A 395 6.27 -5.68 -4.37
N GLY A 396 6.19 -4.51 -5.01
CA GLY A 396 6.63 -4.34 -6.40
C GLY A 396 8.14 -4.56 -6.62
N ALA A 397 8.98 -4.30 -5.61
CA ALA A 397 10.41 -4.62 -5.67
C ALA A 397 10.65 -6.13 -5.51
N LEU A 398 9.96 -6.77 -4.56
CA LEU A 398 10.04 -8.21 -4.33
C LEU A 398 9.53 -9.03 -5.52
N ASP A 399 8.50 -8.55 -6.23
CA ASP A 399 7.97 -9.17 -7.46
C ASP A 399 9.03 -9.29 -8.58
N ARG A 400 10.09 -8.47 -8.55
CA ARG A 400 11.18 -8.51 -9.53
C ARG A 400 12.26 -9.54 -9.20
N LYS A 401 12.25 -10.11 -7.98
CA LYS A 401 13.25 -11.08 -7.55
C LYS A 401 12.94 -12.44 -8.19
N SER A 402 13.94 -13.02 -8.84
CA SER A 402 13.80 -14.32 -9.51
C SER A 402 13.39 -15.44 -8.57
N THR A 403 13.79 -15.37 -7.29
CA THR A 403 13.54 -16.37 -6.24
C THR A 403 12.15 -16.30 -5.60
N ILE A 404 11.46 -15.16 -5.69
CA ILE A 404 10.13 -14.96 -5.10
C ILE A 404 9.06 -15.27 -6.15
N ALA A 405 8.10 -16.12 -5.80
CA ALA A 405 6.93 -16.43 -6.63
C ALA A 405 5.78 -15.47 -6.34
N VAL A 406 5.50 -15.23 -5.05
CA VAL A 406 4.44 -14.32 -4.58
C VAL A 406 4.91 -13.59 -3.33
N SER A 407 4.68 -12.28 -3.31
CA SER A 407 4.77 -11.41 -2.14
C SER A 407 3.37 -10.88 -1.79
N HIS A 408 2.70 -11.54 -0.84
CA HIS A 408 1.30 -11.27 -0.49
C HIS A 408 1.24 -10.32 0.73
N PRO A 409 0.95 -9.02 0.55
CA PRO A 409 0.75 -8.10 1.67
C PRO A 409 -0.57 -8.40 2.39
N PHE A 410 -0.54 -8.53 3.70
CA PHE A 410 -1.77 -8.58 4.50
C PHE A 410 -2.40 -7.18 4.54
N PRO A 411 -3.73 -7.04 4.34
CA PRO A 411 -4.37 -5.74 4.14
C PRO A 411 -4.55 -4.89 5.41
N LYS A 412 -4.03 -5.33 6.56
CA LYS A 412 -4.24 -4.70 7.87
C LYS A 412 -2.93 -4.63 8.65
N GLY A 413 -2.71 -3.52 9.34
CA GLY A 413 -1.67 -3.40 10.36
C GLY A 413 -2.16 -3.90 11.72
N PHE A 414 -1.24 -4.34 12.58
CA PHE A 414 -1.52 -4.72 13.96
C PHE A 414 -0.91 -3.69 14.91
N GLU A 415 -1.77 -2.95 15.61
CA GLU A 415 -1.38 -1.87 16.53
C GLU A 415 -1.18 -2.41 17.94
N ARG A 416 -0.08 -2.01 18.59
CA ARG A 416 0.32 -2.47 19.92
C ARG A 416 0.88 -1.31 20.74
N VAL A 417 0.69 -1.41 22.04
CA VAL A 417 1.32 -0.54 23.03
C VAL A 417 2.28 -1.38 23.87
N HIS A 418 3.48 -0.85 24.09
CA HIS A 418 4.54 -1.51 24.83
C HIS A 418 5.00 -0.64 26.00
N ILE A 419 5.30 -1.27 27.13
CA ILE A 419 5.82 -0.63 28.33
C ILE A 419 7.24 -1.15 28.52
N VAL A 420 8.23 -0.27 28.39
CA VAL A 420 9.67 -0.60 28.45
C VAL A 420 10.39 0.22 29.51
N ASN A 421 11.41 -0.37 30.11
CA ASN A 421 12.17 0.19 31.23
C ASN A 421 13.62 0.50 30.87
N SER A 422 14.13 -0.03 29.75
CA SER A 422 15.51 0.20 29.29
C SER A 422 15.58 0.50 27.79
N GLU A 423 16.74 0.99 27.34
CA GLU A 423 17.00 1.21 25.92
C GLU A 423 17.06 -0.13 25.16
N GLU A 424 17.59 -1.19 25.77
CA GLU A 424 17.62 -2.53 25.17
C GLU A 424 16.21 -3.09 24.90
N GLU A 425 15.29 -2.89 25.85
CA GLU A 425 13.89 -3.26 25.67
C GLU A 425 13.24 -2.42 24.57
N THR A 426 13.58 -1.13 24.50
CA THR A 426 13.12 -0.21 23.45
C THR A 426 13.57 -0.69 22.07
N GLU A 427 14.85 -1.01 21.89
CA GLU A 427 15.41 -1.53 20.65
C GLU A 427 14.82 -2.90 20.28
N ALA A 428 14.56 -3.77 21.25
CA ALA A 428 13.88 -5.03 21.00
C ALA A 428 12.46 -4.81 20.46
N VAL A 429 11.69 -3.88 21.03
CA VAL A 429 10.33 -3.53 20.56
C VAL A 429 10.38 -2.96 19.15
N LYS A 430 11.27 -2.01 18.88
CA LYS A 430 11.46 -1.43 17.54
C LYS A 430 11.77 -2.51 16.49
N ASN A 431 12.54 -3.53 16.86
CA ASN A 431 12.84 -4.68 16.01
C ASN A 431 11.72 -5.75 15.96
N GLY A 432 10.53 -5.45 16.47
CA GLY A 432 9.33 -6.28 16.36
C GLY A 432 9.09 -7.25 17.51
N SER A 433 9.77 -7.10 18.65
CA SER A 433 9.50 -7.93 19.84
C SER A 433 8.17 -7.58 20.49
N THR A 434 7.29 -8.58 20.65
CA THR A 434 6.01 -8.44 21.35
C THR A 434 6.10 -8.76 22.85
N LYS A 435 7.30 -9.08 23.38
CA LYS A 435 7.49 -9.47 24.78
C LYS A 435 7.05 -8.39 25.78
N TYR A 436 7.18 -7.13 25.41
CA TYR A 436 6.93 -5.96 26.25
C TYR A 436 5.57 -5.32 25.98
N GLN A 437 4.70 -6.02 25.26
CA GLN A 437 3.34 -5.54 25.02
C GLN A 437 2.58 -5.38 26.34
N ASP A 438 1.87 -4.26 26.48
CA ASP A 438 0.99 -4.00 27.61
C ASP A 438 -0.15 -5.03 27.61
N LYS A 439 -0.13 -5.92 28.61
CA LYS A 439 -1.15 -6.97 28.77
C LYS A 439 -2.54 -6.40 29.10
N GLY A 440 -2.62 -5.13 29.52
CA GLY A 440 -3.87 -4.42 29.73
C GLY A 440 -4.53 -3.93 28.45
N GLN A 441 -3.81 -3.90 27.33
CA GLN A 441 -4.33 -3.41 26.04
C GLN A 441 -4.40 -4.54 25.02
N LYS A 442 -5.57 -4.66 24.39
CA LYS A 442 -5.80 -5.62 23.33
C LYS A 442 -5.09 -5.14 22.05
N THR A 443 -4.44 -6.05 21.32
CA THR A 443 -4.03 -5.76 19.93
C THR A 443 -5.28 -5.55 19.09
N GLU A 444 -5.31 -4.42 18.39
CA GLU A 444 -6.36 -4.11 17.43
C GLU A 444 -5.74 -3.89 16.05
N THR A 445 -6.50 -4.14 15.00
CA THR A 445 -6.03 -3.88 13.64
C THR A 445 -6.37 -2.45 13.19
N THR A 446 -5.65 -1.95 12.19
CA THR A 446 -5.83 -0.58 11.68
C THR A 446 -7.26 -0.28 11.21
N ASP A 447 -8.00 -1.30 10.76
CA ASP A 447 -9.42 -1.18 10.39
C ASP A 447 -10.39 -1.28 11.58
N GLU A 448 -9.98 -1.88 12.70
CA GLU A 448 -10.76 -1.90 13.95
C GLU A 448 -10.65 -0.55 14.68
N ILE A 449 -9.44 0.04 14.70
CA ILE A 449 -9.20 1.37 15.32
C ILE A 449 -9.76 2.49 14.44
N ASN A 450 -9.67 2.36 13.11
CA ASN A 450 -10.19 3.33 12.15
C ASN A 450 -9.64 4.76 12.39
N ASP A 451 -8.36 4.89 12.75
CA ASP A 451 -7.79 6.18 13.14
C ASP A 451 -7.75 7.18 11.97
N ALA A 452 -8.21 8.41 12.25
CA ALA A 452 -8.32 9.48 11.28
C ALA A 452 -6.96 9.92 10.72
N ALA A 453 -5.95 10.04 11.59
CA ALA A 453 -4.62 10.47 11.20
C ALA A 453 -3.88 9.38 10.44
N HIS A 454 -4.06 8.11 10.83
CA HIS A 454 -3.53 6.96 10.11
C HIS A 454 -4.09 6.85 8.69
N GLN A 455 -5.40 6.81 8.52
CA GLN A 455 -6.00 6.66 7.19
C GLN A 455 -5.67 7.83 6.28
N ALA A 456 -5.68 9.06 6.82
CA ALA A 456 -5.27 10.22 6.05
C ALA A 456 -3.82 10.09 5.57
N ALA A 457 -2.90 9.58 6.40
CA ALA A 457 -1.52 9.35 5.99
C ALA A 457 -1.38 8.18 4.99
N ALA A 458 -2.19 7.13 5.13
CA ALA A 458 -2.19 5.96 4.25
C ALA A 458 -2.75 6.26 2.85
N ASP A 459 -3.80 7.08 2.78
CA ASP A 459 -4.43 7.53 1.52
C ASP A 459 -3.65 8.66 0.83
N SER A 460 -2.85 9.42 1.58
CA SER A 460 -2.11 10.57 1.06
C SER A 460 -0.78 10.17 0.44
N GLN A 461 -0.60 10.52 -0.84
CA GLN A 461 0.71 10.56 -1.49
C GLN A 461 1.43 11.92 -1.26
N ILE A 462 1.20 12.61 -0.12
CA ILE A 462 1.69 13.99 0.11
C ILE A 462 2.76 14.05 1.20
N GLU A 463 3.82 14.78 0.85
CA GLU A 463 5.10 14.98 1.57
C GLU A 463 5.07 16.03 2.68
N LYS A 464 3.91 16.57 3.06
CA LYS A 464 3.83 17.65 4.05
C LYS A 464 2.70 17.42 5.04
N ARG A 465 3.09 16.99 6.23
CA ARG A 465 2.36 17.25 7.47
C ARG A 465 3.39 17.83 8.43
N ASP A 466 3.15 19.04 8.93
CA ASP A 466 3.89 19.53 10.08
C ASP A 466 3.46 18.66 11.26
N VAL A 467 4.37 17.83 11.74
CA VAL A 467 4.19 17.14 13.02
C VAL A 467 4.19 18.25 14.07
N ALA A 468 3.13 18.30 14.89
CA ALA A 468 2.96 19.30 15.94
C ALA A 468 4.27 19.51 16.73
N GLU A 469 4.49 20.77 17.13
CA GLU A 469 5.68 21.23 17.86
C GLU A 469 6.13 20.22 18.92
N THR A 470 7.44 19.96 18.88
CA THR A 470 8.22 19.18 19.85
C THR A 470 7.55 19.00 21.20
N VAL A 471 7.08 17.79 21.49
CA VAL A 471 6.76 17.39 22.86
C VAL A 471 8.07 17.45 23.64
N GLU A 472 8.19 18.44 24.54
CA GLU A 472 9.30 18.52 25.48
C GLU A 472 9.45 17.19 26.21
N ASN A 473 10.65 16.64 26.18
CA ASN A 473 11.04 15.52 27.03
C ASN A 473 10.90 15.95 28.50
N LYS A 474 9.76 15.70 29.12
CA LYS A 474 9.71 15.54 30.58
C LYS A 474 10.36 14.21 30.92
N ALA A 475 11.68 14.24 30.98
CA ALA A 475 12.50 13.20 31.56
C ALA A 475 12.27 13.18 33.08
N ASN A 476 11.22 12.49 33.51
CA ASN A 476 11.13 11.93 34.86
C ASN A 476 11.11 10.41 34.69
N GLY A 477 11.93 9.70 35.47
CA GLY A 477 12.20 8.26 35.37
C GLY A 477 10.99 7.35 35.64
N GLU A 478 10.00 7.38 34.76
CA GLU A 478 8.83 6.50 34.71
C GLU A 478 8.86 5.68 33.41
N ASN A 479 8.18 4.52 33.42
CA ASN A 479 8.09 3.58 32.30
C ASN A 479 7.90 4.29 30.95
N ARG A 480 8.69 3.91 29.94
CA ARG A 480 8.59 4.48 28.59
C ARG A 480 7.54 3.70 27.79
N ILE A 481 6.64 4.43 27.15
CA ILE A 481 5.62 3.84 26.28
C ILE A 481 6.11 3.91 24.84
N ILE A 482 6.04 2.79 24.12
CA ILE A 482 6.31 2.71 22.69
C ILE A 482 5.06 2.17 21.99
N TYR A 483 4.63 2.86 20.95
CA TYR A 483 3.53 2.47 20.09
C TYR A 483 4.12 1.80 18.85
N THR A 484 3.56 0.67 18.42
CA THR A 484 4.01 -0.01 17.20
C THR A 484 2.83 -0.43 16.33
N THR A 485 3.02 -0.33 15.01
CA THR A 485 2.13 -0.89 14.01
C THR A 485 2.92 -1.84 13.13
N THR A 486 2.53 -3.11 13.13
CA THR A 486 3.24 -4.15 12.36
C THR A 486 2.41 -4.64 11.18
N TYR A 487 3.00 -4.62 10.00
CA TYR A 487 2.44 -5.16 8.76
C TYR A 487 3.16 -6.43 8.33
N TYR A 488 2.46 -7.31 7.61
CA TYR A 488 3.02 -8.59 7.18
C TYR A 488 2.96 -8.77 5.66
N ILE A 489 4.03 -9.32 5.10
CA ILE A 489 4.05 -9.83 3.72
C ILE A 489 4.36 -11.33 3.76
N GLY A 490 3.41 -12.16 3.34
CA GLY A 490 3.62 -13.60 3.15
C GLY A 490 4.44 -13.86 1.90
N LEU A 491 5.48 -14.70 2.01
CA LEU A 491 6.39 -15.02 0.91
C LEU A 491 6.21 -16.46 0.45
N GLU A 492 5.91 -16.63 -0.84
CA GLU A 492 6.03 -17.88 -1.57
C GLU A 492 7.32 -17.84 -2.39
N LEU A 493 8.20 -18.81 -2.19
CA LEU A 493 9.46 -18.90 -2.93
C LEU A 493 9.31 -19.87 -4.10
N LYS A 494 9.95 -19.57 -5.23
CA LYS A 494 9.97 -20.49 -6.36
C LYS A 494 10.68 -21.81 -5.99
N PRO A 495 10.29 -22.94 -6.60
CA PRO A 495 11.01 -24.19 -6.46
C PRO A 495 12.50 -23.99 -6.82
N LEU A 496 13.38 -24.64 -6.07
CA LEU A 496 14.81 -24.64 -6.39
C LEU A 496 15.04 -25.57 -7.58
N GLU A 497 15.86 -25.12 -8.54
CA GLU A 497 16.43 -26.01 -9.53
C GLU A 497 17.47 -26.94 -8.88
N PRO A 498 17.64 -28.18 -9.38
CA PRO A 498 18.64 -29.11 -8.84
C PRO A 498 20.04 -28.50 -8.81
N GLY A 499 20.69 -28.51 -7.64
CA GLY A 499 22.06 -27.99 -7.46
C GLY A 499 22.16 -26.54 -6.99
N GLN A 500 21.07 -25.77 -6.92
CA GLN A 500 21.09 -24.40 -6.37
C GLN A 500 20.83 -24.37 -4.87
N SER A 501 21.56 -23.52 -4.15
CA SER A 501 21.30 -23.22 -2.74
C SER A 501 20.27 -22.09 -2.61
N ARG A 502 19.39 -22.21 -1.61
CA ARG A 502 18.40 -21.18 -1.28
C ARG A 502 19.11 -20.01 -0.59
N SER A 503 19.44 -18.98 -1.35
CA SER A 503 19.79 -17.66 -0.81
C SER A 503 18.75 -16.65 -1.28
N LEU A 504 18.00 -16.07 -0.34
CA LEU A 504 17.11 -14.96 -0.61
C LEU A 504 17.69 -13.74 0.10
N ASP A 505 18.32 -12.86 -0.66
CA ASP A 505 18.77 -11.56 -0.18
C ASP A 505 17.78 -10.46 -0.59
N ILE A 506 17.14 -9.88 0.43
CA ILE A 506 16.20 -8.76 0.35
C ILE A 506 16.73 -7.52 1.08
N SER A 507 17.99 -7.55 1.53
CA SER A 507 18.59 -6.46 2.32
C SER A 507 18.55 -5.14 1.54
N THR A 508 18.90 -5.16 0.26
CA THR A 508 18.85 -3.97 -0.61
C THR A 508 17.43 -3.42 -0.74
N ASP A 509 16.43 -4.28 -0.96
CA ASP A 509 15.03 -3.87 -1.12
C ASP A 509 14.47 -3.30 0.18
N ALA A 510 14.81 -3.92 1.31
CA ALA A 510 14.46 -3.43 2.64
C ALA A 510 15.10 -2.06 2.93
N GLN A 511 16.37 -1.85 2.57
CA GLN A 511 17.05 -0.57 2.75
C GLN A 511 16.46 0.53 1.86
N ILE A 512 16.15 0.23 0.59
CA ILE A 512 15.47 1.16 -0.30
C ILE A 512 14.10 1.54 0.25
N PHE A 513 13.34 0.57 0.74
CA PHE A 513 12.04 0.83 1.36
C PHE A 513 12.16 1.71 2.60
N LYS A 514 13.10 1.39 3.50
CA LYS A 514 13.39 2.21 4.69
C LYS A 514 13.73 3.63 4.29
N SER A 515 14.68 3.81 3.37
CA SER A 515 15.07 5.12 2.85
C SER A 515 13.91 5.89 2.23
N THR A 516 12.98 5.20 1.56
CA THR A 516 11.79 5.83 0.95
C THR A 516 10.80 6.31 2.00
N CYS A 517 10.67 5.59 3.11
CA CYS A 517 9.80 6.01 4.22
C CYS A 517 10.45 7.15 5.01
N THR A 518 11.74 7.05 5.33
CA THR A 518 12.46 8.04 6.15
C THR A 518 12.84 9.31 5.39
N SER A 519 12.74 9.34 4.06
CA SER A 519 12.87 10.57 3.27
C SER A 519 11.65 11.49 3.38
N TRP A 520 10.57 11.05 4.05
CA TRP A 520 9.40 11.88 4.29
C TRP A 520 9.78 13.10 5.15
N PRO A 521 9.42 14.33 4.76
CA PRO A 521 9.79 15.53 5.51
C PRO A 521 9.31 15.57 6.97
N GLY A 522 8.20 14.89 7.29
CA GLY A 522 7.69 14.77 8.67
C GLY A 522 8.38 13.69 9.50
N TYR A 523 9.33 12.93 8.95
CA TYR A 523 10.07 11.92 9.69
C TYR A 523 10.97 12.59 10.73
N GLN A 524 10.74 12.25 12.01
CA GLN A 524 11.55 12.72 13.12
C GLN A 524 12.44 11.59 13.65
N PRO A 525 13.77 11.62 13.42
CA PRO A 525 14.70 10.64 13.98
C PRO A 525 14.62 10.59 15.51
N GLY A 526 14.66 9.39 16.08
CA GLY A 526 14.56 9.17 17.53
C GLY A 526 13.13 9.18 18.08
N ILE A 527 12.17 9.74 17.34
CA ILE A 527 10.72 9.63 17.64
C ILE A 527 10.10 8.52 16.81
N ASN A 528 10.39 8.46 15.51
CA ASN A 528 9.86 7.45 14.60
C ASN A 528 10.99 6.48 14.21
N ASP A 529 10.65 5.19 14.08
CA ASP A 529 11.57 4.13 13.66
C ASP A 529 10.87 3.13 12.73
N LEU A 530 11.67 2.37 11.98
CA LEU A 530 11.17 1.38 11.03
C LEU A 530 12.12 0.19 10.93
N ALA A 531 11.61 -0.98 11.33
CA ALA A 531 12.29 -2.25 11.19
C ALA A 531 11.62 -3.15 10.15
N ILE A 532 12.43 -3.95 9.46
CA ILE A 532 11.95 -5.04 8.62
C ILE A 532 12.67 -6.30 9.08
N THR A 533 11.91 -7.29 9.54
CA THR A 533 12.46 -8.56 10.01
C THR A 533 11.85 -9.74 9.26
N HIS A 534 12.65 -10.78 9.08
CA HIS A 534 12.18 -12.02 8.47
C HIS A 534 11.69 -12.99 9.55
N VAL A 535 10.46 -13.46 9.41
CA VAL A 535 9.79 -14.29 10.41
C VAL A 535 9.34 -15.61 9.77
N ARG A 536 9.58 -16.72 10.45
CA ARG A 536 9.03 -18.03 10.05
C ARG A 536 7.61 -18.16 10.57
N ASN A 537 6.78 -18.93 9.87
CA ASN A 537 5.38 -19.13 10.25
C ASN A 537 5.18 -19.59 11.71
N PHE A 538 6.08 -20.44 12.22
CA PHE A 538 6.04 -20.92 13.61
C PHE A 538 6.60 -19.92 14.64
N ASP A 539 7.19 -18.80 14.20
CA ASP A 539 7.74 -17.73 15.04
C ASP A 539 6.86 -16.47 15.01
N LEU A 540 5.74 -16.47 14.26
CA LEU A 540 4.77 -15.38 14.26
C LEU A 540 4.23 -15.11 15.67
N PRO A 541 3.98 -13.84 16.05
CA PRO A 541 3.38 -13.47 17.33
C PRO A 541 2.02 -14.14 17.56
N GLU A 542 1.62 -14.33 18.83
CA GLU A 542 0.37 -15.03 19.16
C GLU A 542 -0.88 -14.23 18.78
N ASP A 543 -0.80 -12.90 18.79
CA ASP A 543 -1.92 -12.01 18.56
C ASP A 543 -2.32 -11.84 17.09
N VAL A 544 -1.58 -12.43 16.15
CA VAL A 544 -2.01 -12.51 14.74
C VAL A 544 -2.99 -13.65 14.49
N PHE A 545 -3.15 -14.56 15.46
CA PHE A 545 -4.04 -15.72 15.40
C PHE A 545 -5.36 -15.43 16.11
N GLN A 546 -6.47 -15.85 15.51
CA GLN A 546 -7.78 -15.77 16.17
C GLN A 546 -8.06 -16.96 17.09
N PRO A 547 -8.96 -16.80 18.09
CA PRO A 547 -9.42 -17.91 18.91
C PRO A 547 -9.88 -19.10 18.06
N GLY A 548 -9.29 -20.27 18.27
CA GLY A 548 -9.58 -21.50 17.53
C GLY A 548 -8.64 -21.80 16.36
N GLU A 549 -7.79 -20.86 15.94
CA GLU A 549 -6.76 -21.12 14.93
C GLU A 549 -5.59 -21.92 15.51
N THR A 550 -5.05 -22.86 14.73
CA THR A 550 -3.89 -23.67 15.14
C THR A 550 -2.60 -23.07 14.60
N ARG A 551 -1.68 -22.71 15.50
CA ARG A 551 -0.36 -22.19 15.14
C ARG A 551 0.51 -23.25 14.46
N PRO A 552 1.28 -22.89 13.42
CA PRO A 552 2.29 -23.78 12.85
C PRO A 552 3.35 -24.18 13.88
N GLN A 553 3.69 -25.46 13.94
CA GLN A 553 4.70 -25.98 14.87
C GLN A 553 6.09 -26.05 14.22
N ARG A 554 7.13 -25.81 15.02
CA ARG A 554 8.52 -26.05 14.62
C ARG A 554 8.69 -27.54 14.25
N PRO A 555 9.26 -27.86 13.08
CA PRO A 555 9.55 -29.25 12.72
C PRO A 555 10.44 -29.91 13.79
N LYS A 556 10.02 -31.05 14.34
CA LYS A 556 10.84 -31.81 15.29
C LYS A 556 12.10 -32.27 14.58
N LYS A 557 13.29 -31.89 15.08
CA LYS A 557 14.57 -32.41 14.57
C LYS A 557 14.54 -33.94 14.68
N LYS A 558 14.61 -34.66 13.55
CA LYS A 558 14.85 -36.12 13.58
C LYS A 558 16.21 -36.35 14.20
N ILE A 559 16.24 -36.87 15.43
CA ILE A 559 17.47 -37.38 16.05
C ILE A 559 17.85 -38.63 15.26
N ILE A 560 18.76 -38.49 14.31
CA ILE A 560 19.43 -39.63 13.70
C ILE A 560 20.42 -40.14 14.75
N LYS A 561 20.06 -41.18 15.49
CA LYS A 561 21.02 -41.96 16.29
C LYS A 561 22.04 -42.56 15.32
N LYS A 562 23.25 -42.00 15.25
CA LYS A 562 24.39 -42.65 14.60
C LYS A 562 24.76 -43.90 15.42
N PRO A 563 24.86 -45.09 14.81
CA PRO A 563 25.41 -46.26 15.50
C PRO A 563 26.95 -46.21 15.46
N GLY A 564 27.58 -46.46 16.61
CA GLY A 564 28.89 -47.10 16.75
C GLY A 564 30.14 -46.31 16.34
N ALA A 565 31.00 -46.03 17.32
CA ALA A 565 32.33 -45.43 17.14
C ALA A 565 33.35 -46.39 16.48
N GLY A 566 34.21 -45.84 15.62
CA GLY A 566 35.39 -46.52 15.05
C GLY A 566 36.51 -45.53 14.73
N GLN A 567 37.51 -45.51 15.61
CA GLN A 567 38.91 -45.04 15.55
C GLN A 567 39.36 -43.91 14.58
N LYS A 568 40.01 -42.90 15.20
CA LYS A 568 40.87 -41.88 14.58
C LYS A 568 42.03 -42.52 13.80
N ARG A 569 42.23 -42.09 12.55
CA ARG A 569 43.55 -42.02 11.89
C ARG A 569 43.72 -40.66 11.22
N SER A 570 44.89 -40.08 11.39
CA SER A 570 45.35 -38.81 10.80
C SER A 570 45.53 -38.96 9.30
N ILE A 571 45.28 -37.88 8.55
CA ILE A 571 45.56 -37.79 7.12
C ILE A 571 46.61 -36.69 6.91
N GLU A 572 47.88 -37.08 6.99
CA GLU A 572 48.98 -36.41 6.31
C GLU A 572 49.34 -37.29 5.12
N SER A 573 48.79 -36.99 3.94
CA SER A 573 49.41 -37.31 2.64
C SER A 573 48.58 -36.74 1.48
N LEU A 574 49.09 -35.63 0.94
CA LEU A 574 49.15 -35.21 -0.47
C LEU A 574 47.90 -34.60 -1.17
N ASP A 575 48.06 -33.28 -1.35
CA ASP A 575 47.77 -32.35 -2.46
C ASP A 575 46.40 -32.28 -3.18
N PRO A 576 45.75 -31.10 -3.21
CA PRO A 576 44.54 -30.85 -4.00
C PRO A 576 44.85 -30.33 -5.43
N PRO A 577 44.00 -30.65 -6.43
CA PRO A 577 43.98 -29.98 -7.73
C PRO A 577 43.38 -28.58 -7.61
N VAL A 578 43.87 -27.70 -8.47
CA VAL A 578 43.47 -26.29 -8.62
C VAL A 578 42.03 -26.18 -9.12
N GLU A 579 41.12 -25.70 -8.28
CA GLU A 579 39.82 -25.16 -8.67
C GLU A 579 39.56 -23.80 -8.00
N LEU A 580 39.03 -22.88 -8.81
CA LEU A 580 38.90 -21.45 -8.57
C LEU A 580 37.82 -21.17 -7.49
N VAL A 581 38.24 -20.98 -6.24
CA VAL A 581 37.38 -20.48 -5.15
C VAL A 581 37.94 -19.15 -4.67
N VAL A 582 37.35 -18.04 -5.12
CA VAL A 582 37.55 -16.73 -4.48
C VAL A 582 36.54 -16.60 -3.36
N ARG A 583 36.86 -17.16 -2.19
CA ARG A 583 36.21 -16.83 -0.90
C ARG A 583 37.27 -16.76 0.19
N HIS A 584 37.38 -15.57 0.78
CA HIS A 584 37.95 -15.26 2.09
C HIS A 584 39.37 -15.76 2.37
N LEU A 585 40.36 -15.03 1.83
CA LEU A 585 41.73 -15.09 2.32
C LEU A 585 41.92 -14.07 3.46
N ARG A 586 42.46 -14.53 4.59
CA ARG A 586 43.04 -13.65 5.62
C ARG A 586 44.12 -12.78 4.97
N CYS A 587 43.95 -11.46 5.03
CA CYS A 587 44.88 -10.49 4.46
C CYS A 587 46.25 -10.58 5.15
N THR A 588 47.30 -10.82 4.35
CA THR A 588 48.65 -10.36 4.70
C THR A 588 48.84 -8.98 4.10
N SER A 589 49.75 -8.16 4.64
CA SER A 589 50.05 -6.81 4.11
C SER A 589 50.42 -6.81 2.61
N ALA A 590 50.98 -7.93 2.11
CA ALA A 590 51.27 -8.14 0.70
C ALA A 590 50.02 -8.34 -0.16
N THR A 591 48.96 -8.96 0.38
CA THR A 591 47.68 -9.18 -0.30
C THR A 591 46.85 -7.90 -0.37
N GLU A 592 46.88 -7.08 0.68
CA GLU A 592 46.24 -5.75 0.70
C GLU A 592 46.91 -4.79 -0.29
N ALA A 593 48.24 -4.76 -0.33
CA ALA A 593 48.98 -3.97 -1.31
C ALA A 593 48.65 -4.39 -2.77
N ARG A 594 48.46 -5.69 -3.02
CA ARG A 594 48.03 -6.21 -4.34
C ARG A 594 46.58 -5.86 -4.64
N SER A 595 45.68 -5.92 -3.66
CA SER A 595 44.28 -5.51 -3.81
C SER A 595 44.18 -4.02 -4.12
N PHE A 596 44.94 -3.18 -3.41
CA PHE A 596 44.97 -1.73 -3.67
C PHE A 596 45.51 -1.42 -5.06
N LYS A 597 46.55 -2.16 -5.50
CA LYS A 597 47.09 -2.05 -6.86
C LYS A 597 46.07 -2.50 -7.92
N ALA A 598 45.31 -3.56 -7.67
CA ALA A 598 44.27 -4.04 -8.57
C ALA A 598 43.09 -3.06 -8.66
N THR A 599 42.61 -2.53 -7.53
CA THR A 599 41.56 -1.49 -7.49
C THR A 599 42.02 -0.25 -8.24
N LYS A 600 43.28 0.18 -8.03
CA LYS A 600 43.85 1.30 -8.78
C LYS A 600 43.87 1.04 -10.29
N LEU A 601 44.28 -0.15 -10.73
CA LEU A 601 44.28 -0.51 -12.16
C LEU A 601 42.87 -0.55 -12.77
N LEU A 602 41.88 -1.07 -12.03
CA LEU A 602 40.48 -1.09 -12.46
C LEU A 602 39.88 0.33 -12.52
N ASP A 603 40.22 1.17 -11.56
CA ASP A 603 39.80 2.58 -11.54
C ASP A 603 40.45 3.37 -12.69
N ASP A 604 41.75 3.21 -12.91
CA ASP A 604 42.48 3.84 -14.01
C ASP A 604 41.88 3.39 -15.37
N PHE A 605 41.57 2.10 -15.53
CA PHE A 605 40.90 1.56 -16.72
C PHE A 605 39.46 2.08 -16.89
N ALA A 606 38.70 2.22 -15.80
CA ALA A 606 37.35 2.78 -15.84
C ALA A 606 37.37 4.25 -16.26
N VAL A 607 38.33 5.03 -15.78
CA VAL A 607 38.53 6.44 -16.18
C VAL A 607 38.93 6.53 -17.65
N GLU A 608 39.85 5.68 -18.11
CA GLU A 608 40.26 5.63 -19.51
C GLU A 608 39.08 5.32 -20.44
N ASN A 609 38.26 4.33 -20.11
CA ASN A 609 37.06 4.00 -20.88
C ASN A 609 35.99 5.09 -20.83
N ALA A 610 35.84 5.76 -19.68
CA ALA A 610 34.87 6.84 -19.50
C ALA A 610 35.17 8.07 -20.37
N VAL A 611 36.40 8.21 -20.87
CA VAL A 611 36.85 9.35 -21.70
C VAL A 611 37.16 8.97 -23.16
N ARG A 612 36.84 7.74 -23.58
CA ARG A 612 36.98 7.25 -24.96
C ARG A 612 36.06 8.02 -25.92
N GLU A 613 36.59 9.08 -26.53
CA GLU A 613 35.88 9.92 -27.49
C GLU A 613 35.45 9.13 -28.73
N ASP A 614 36.30 8.22 -29.21
CA ASP A 614 36.03 7.34 -30.35
C ASP A 614 34.82 6.43 -30.10
N VAL A 615 34.69 5.88 -28.90
CA VAL A 615 33.55 5.04 -28.50
C VAL A 615 32.30 5.89 -28.35
N TYR A 616 32.43 7.08 -27.76
CA TYR A 616 31.31 8.00 -27.62
C TYR A 616 30.75 8.42 -28.99
N GLN A 617 31.61 8.75 -29.95
CA GLN A 617 31.18 9.11 -31.31
C GLN A 617 30.46 7.97 -32.01
N LEU A 618 30.90 6.72 -31.83
CA LEU A 618 30.21 5.54 -32.36
C LEU A 618 28.83 5.36 -31.70
N VAL A 619 28.75 5.46 -30.37
CA VAL A 619 27.49 5.33 -29.62
C VAL A 619 26.53 6.49 -29.95
N ASP A 620 27.04 7.71 -30.12
CA ASP A 620 26.25 8.88 -30.51
C ASP A 620 25.72 8.77 -31.94
N ALA A 621 26.54 8.29 -32.89
CA ALA A 621 26.10 8.06 -34.27
C ALA A 621 24.96 7.03 -34.35
N VAL A 622 25.06 5.93 -33.60
CA VAL A 622 23.98 4.92 -33.51
C VAL A 622 22.76 5.51 -32.79
N TRP A 623 22.96 6.33 -31.75
CA TRP A 623 21.89 7.03 -31.05
C TRP A 623 21.12 8.00 -31.96
N GLN A 624 21.79 8.76 -32.82
CA GLN A 624 21.11 9.69 -33.73
C GLN A 624 20.24 8.96 -34.75
N LYS A 625 20.67 7.78 -35.20
CA LYS A 625 19.94 6.94 -36.17
C LYS A 625 19.03 5.89 -35.52
N ARG A 626 18.86 5.90 -34.19
CA ARG A 626 18.17 4.84 -33.44
C ARG A 626 16.71 4.62 -33.86
N GLU A 627 16.07 5.62 -34.45
CA GLU A 627 14.68 5.54 -34.94
C GLU A 627 14.58 4.91 -36.34
N GLU A 628 15.70 4.86 -37.07
CA GLU A 628 15.84 4.24 -38.40
C GLU A 628 16.43 2.82 -38.32
N LEU A 629 17.01 2.47 -37.17
CA LEU A 629 17.62 1.17 -36.91
C LEU A 629 16.64 0.28 -36.13
N ASP A 630 16.28 -0.88 -36.68
CA ASP A 630 15.45 -1.89 -36.01
C ASP A 630 16.27 -2.63 -34.94
N LEU A 631 16.51 -1.96 -33.80
CA LEU A 631 17.33 -2.48 -32.70
C LEU A 631 16.50 -3.36 -31.77
N ASP A 632 17.04 -4.52 -31.40
CA ASP A 632 16.44 -5.41 -30.40
C ASP A 632 16.45 -4.79 -28.98
N PRO A 633 15.63 -5.30 -28.05
CA PRO A 633 15.51 -4.73 -26.70
C PRO A 633 16.81 -4.69 -25.88
N GLU A 634 17.74 -5.62 -26.09
CA GLU A 634 19.03 -5.65 -25.39
C GLU A 634 19.97 -4.58 -25.95
N SER A 635 20.04 -4.45 -27.28
CA SER A 635 20.78 -3.38 -27.96
C SER A 635 20.25 -1.98 -27.61
N GLN A 636 18.93 -1.81 -27.52
CA GLN A 636 18.33 -0.56 -27.03
C GLN A 636 18.71 -0.25 -25.58
N ARG A 637 18.76 -1.27 -24.71
CA ARG A 637 19.19 -1.11 -23.33
C ARG A 637 20.67 -0.72 -23.23
N LEU A 638 21.52 -1.33 -24.05
CA LEU A 638 22.94 -1.00 -24.12
C LEU A 638 23.16 0.45 -24.61
N LEU A 639 22.31 0.93 -25.53
CA LEU A 639 22.34 2.30 -26.02
C LEU A 639 22.07 3.35 -24.91
N ASN A 640 21.33 2.99 -23.86
CA ASN A 640 21.10 3.87 -22.71
C ASN A 640 22.38 4.15 -21.89
N ASN A 641 23.46 3.38 -22.08
CA ASN A 641 24.78 3.70 -21.50
C ASN A 641 25.35 5.02 -22.01
N LYS A 642 24.79 5.62 -23.08
CA LYS A 642 25.07 6.99 -23.51
C LYS A 642 25.00 7.99 -22.36
N GLN A 643 24.05 7.84 -21.43
CA GLN A 643 23.93 8.73 -20.26
C GLN A 643 25.17 8.71 -19.36
N GLY A 644 25.91 7.59 -19.31
CA GLY A 644 27.18 7.50 -18.59
C GLY A 644 28.25 8.39 -19.22
N PHE A 645 28.40 8.34 -20.55
CA PHE A 645 29.31 9.20 -21.30
C PHE A 645 28.96 10.69 -21.16
N LEU A 646 27.66 11.03 -21.13
CA LEU A 646 27.18 12.40 -20.89
C LEU A 646 27.56 12.91 -19.49
N LYS A 647 27.36 12.09 -18.45
CA LYS A 647 27.73 12.43 -17.06
C LYS A 647 29.25 12.56 -16.86
N ASN A 648 30.03 11.91 -17.71
CA ASN A 648 31.49 11.97 -17.72
C ASN A 648 32.06 13.14 -18.54
N GLY A 649 31.23 14.09 -18.95
CA GLY A 649 31.67 15.37 -19.51
C GLY A 649 32.07 15.35 -20.98
N LEU A 650 31.73 14.29 -21.74
CA LEU A 650 32.08 14.17 -23.16
C LEU A 650 31.28 15.09 -24.09
N THR A 651 30.22 15.72 -23.60
CA THR A 651 29.50 16.82 -24.30
C THR A 651 30.14 18.20 -24.14
N LEU A 652 31.15 18.35 -23.27
CA LEU A 652 31.89 19.60 -23.15
C LEU A 652 32.74 19.81 -24.41
N SER A 653 32.74 21.03 -24.95
CA SER A 653 33.58 21.39 -26.09
C SER A 653 35.05 21.06 -25.79
N LEU A 654 35.76 20.51 -26.78
CA LEU A 654 37.21 20.29 -26.74
C LEU A 654 37.90 21.62 -26.40
N GLY A 655 38.32 21.77 -25.15
CA GLY A 655 38.72 23.05 -24.60
C GLY A 655 38.99 23.02 -23.09
N PRO A 656 39.23 24.18 -22.46
CA PRO A 656 39.67 24.30 -21.07
C PRO A 656 38.70 23.68 -20.05
N ASP A 657 37.40 23.72 -20.32
CA ASP A 657 36.38 23.19 -19.39
C ASP A 657 36.42 21.66 -19.28
N ARG A 658 36.70 20.96 -20.39
CA ARG A 658 36.83 19.50 -20.40
C ARG A 658 38.11 19.04 -19.72
N VAL A 659 39.18 19.82 -19.85
CA VAL A 659 40.45 19.60 -19.13
C VAL A 659 40.23 19.81 -17.62
N ALA A 660 39.58 20.92 -17.24
CA ALA A 660 39.27 21.23 -15.85
C ALA A 660 38.36 20.16 -15.21
N PHE A 661 37.33 19.69 -15.92
CA PHE A 661 36.46 18.61 -15.45
C PHE A 661 37.24 17.31 -15.19
N LYS A 662 38.15 16.94 -16.11
CA LYS A 662 39.03 15.77 -15.95
C LYS A 662 39.97 15.92 -14.75
N GLU A 663 40.56 17.10 -14.56
CA GLU A 663 41.43 17.39 -13.42
C GLU A 663 40.68 17.31 -12.07
N ILE A 664 39.46 17.84 -12.01
CA ILE A 664 38.61 17.77 -10.82
C ILE A 664 38.23 16.31 -10.49
N GLN A 665 37.83 15.53 -11.49
CA GLN A 665 37.51 14.10 -11.32
C GLN A 665 38.71 13.31 -10.79
N VAL A 666 39.89 13.51 -11.38
CA VAL A 666 41.14 12.88 -10.93
C VAL A 666 41.48 13.29 -9.50
N ARG A 667 41.33 14.57 -9.16
CA ARG A 667 41.60 15.09 -7.80
C ARG A 667 40.63 14.51 -6.77
N LEU A 668 39.34 14.40 -7.10
CA LEU A 668 38.34 13.81 -6.21
C LEU A 668 38.64 12.33 -5.94
N ARG A 669 38.98 11.57 -6.98
CA ARG A 669 39.34 10.15 -6.87
C ARG A 669 40.63 9.96 -6.07
N LYS A 670 41.63 10.83 -6.29
CA LYS A 670 42.88 10.83 -5.52
C LYS A 670 42.62 11.09 -4.03
N ALA A 671 41.77 12.07 -3.71
CA ALA A 671 41.37 12.36 -2.33
C ALA A 671 40.60 11.19 -1.68
N GLN A 672 39.72 10.52 -2.42
CA GLN A 672 39.03 9.30 -1.95
C GLN A 672 40.01 8.15 -1.67
N ASN A 673 40.97 7.93 -2.56
CA ASN A 673 41.99 6.90 -2.40
C ASN A 673 42.94 7.21 -1.24
N GLU A 674 43.34 8.48 -1.08
CA GLU A 674 44.15 8.94 0.06
C GLU A 674 43.38 8.76 1.37
N PHE A 675 42.09 9.13 1.41
CA PHE A 675 41.24 8.92 2.59
C PHE A 675 41.14 7.44 2.96
N GLN A 676 40.87 6.57 1.98
CA GLN A 676 40.78 5.13 2.20
C GLN A 676 42.12 4.53 2.65
N ARG A 677 43.22 5.02 2.07
CA ARG A 677 44.58 4.61 2.43
C ARG A 677 44.93 5.06 3.85
N SER A 678 44.64 6.31 4.22
CA SER A 678 44.82 6.83 5.57
C SER A 678 44.05 5.99 6.59
N ILE A 679 42.78 5.68 6.34
CA ILE A 679 41.98 4.79 7.22
C ILE A 679 42.62 3.40 7.38
N THR A 680 43.26 2.90 6.33
CA THR A 680 43.87 1.55 6.33
C THR A 680 45.26 1.55 6.98
N GLU A 681 46.05 2.60 6.78
CA GLU A 681 47.44 2.73 7.28
C GLU A 681 47.54 3.33 8.68
N GLU A 682 46.52 4.07 9.15
CA GLU A 682 46.50 4.73 10.47
C GLU A 682 46.64 3.73 11.63
N GLY A 683 46.40 2.42 11.39
CA GLY A 683 46.66 1.33 12.34
C GLY A 683 45.86 1.43 13.65
N GLY A 684 45.04 2.47 13.77
CA GLY A 684 44.15 2.75 14.88
C GLY A 684 42.85 1.96 14.75
N GLY A 685 42.21 1.80 15.90
CA GLY A 685 40.92 1.16 16.01
C GLY A 685 40.20 1.65 17.24
N ILE A 686 38.89 1.45 17.26
CA ILE A 686 38.09 1.75 18.44
C ILE A 686 38.09 0.48 19.29
N CYS A 687 38.47 0.64 20.55
CA CYS A 687 38.40 -0.43 21.54
C CYS A 687 36.96 -0.53 22.03
N PHE A 688 36.41 -1.73 21.98
CA PHE A 688 35.11 -2.06 22.56
C PHE A 688 35.31 -3.14 23.62
N THR A 689 34.63 -2.99 24.75
CA THR A 689 34.46 -4.04 25.75
C THR A 689 33.52 -5.13 25.23
N LEU A 690 33.55 -6.31 25.86
CA LEU A 690 32.69 -7.44 25.44
C LEU A 690 31.19 -7.10 25.60
N ASP A 691 30.87 -6.25 26.58
CA ASP A 691 29.52 -5.74 26.84
C ASP A 691 29.09 -4.73 25.77
N GLU A 692 29.99 -3.88 25.26
CA GLU A 692 29.71 -2.94 24.16
C GLU A 692 29.50 -3.63 22.80
N LEU A 693 29.82 -4.92 22.68
CA LEU A 693 29.61 -5.73 21.46
C LEU A 693 28.48 -6.75 21.60
N GLN A 694 27.62 -6.62 22.62
CA GLN A 694 26.51 -7.54 22.85
C GLN A 694 25.52 -7.50 21.68
N GLY A 695 25.34 -8.65 21.00
CA GLY A 695 24.49 -8.79 19.81
C GLY A 695 25.25 -8.97 18.49
N VAL A 696 26.57 -8.76 18.49
CA VAL A 696 27.43 -9.08 17.35
C VAL A 696 27.61 -10.61 17.27
N PRO A 697 27.29 -11.25 16.13
CA PRO A 697 27.46 -12.70 15.95
C PRO A 697 28.88 -13.18 16.29
N GLU A 698 28.98 -14.37 16.88
CA GLU A 698 30.22 -14.92 17.44
C GLU A 698 31.31 -15.16 16.39
N ASP A 699 30.91 -15.40 15.13
CA ASP A 699 31.79 -15.47 13.97
C ASP A 699 32.44 -14.12 13.64
N VAL A 700 31.71 -13.02 13.83
CA VAL A 700 32.23 -11.65 13.62
C VAL A 700 33.16 -11.22 14.76
N LEU A 701 32.84 -11.58 16.00
CA LEU A 701 33.73 -11.35 17.16
C LEU A 701 35.06 -12.09 17.02
N SER A 702 35.05 -13.28 16.40
CA SER A 702 36.25 -14.09 16.17
C SER A 702 37.25 -13.45 15.19
N ASP A 703 36.81 -12.46 14.41
CA ASP A 703 37.59 -11.73 13.40
C ASP A 703 38.17 -10.38 13.92
N LEU A 704 37.91 -10.01 15.18
CA LEU A 704 38.44 -8.80 15.84
C LEU A 704 39.74 -9.11 16.62
N HIS A 705 40.67 -8.16 16.67
CA HIS A 705 41.91 -8.32 17.44
C HIS A 705 41.67 -8.09 18.94
N ARG A 706 42.05 -9.05 19.77
CA ARG A 706 41.86 -8.99 21.23
C ARG A 706 43.09 -8.37 21.88
N ARG A 707 42.92 -7.23 22.58
CA ARG A 707 43.94 -6.64 23.47
C ARG A 707 43.41 -6.71 24.89
N THR A 708 44.06 -7.54 25.72
CA THR A 708 43.68 -7.77 27.12
C THR A 708 42.17 -8.04 27.30
N GLU A 709 41.41 -7.04 27.75
CA GLU A 709 39.97 -7.14 28.09
C GLU A 709 39.04 -6.48 27.04
N SER A 710 39.57 -6.04 25.89
CA SER A 710 38.82 -5.34 24.85
C SER A 710 39.08 -5.91 23.44
N PHE A 711 38.10 -5.75 22.55
CA PHE A 711 38.22 -6.02 21.12
C PHE A 711 38.52 -4.72 20.39
N VAL A 712 39.53 -4.74 19.52
CA VAL A 712 39.90 -3.58 18.70
C VAL A 712 39.29 -3.78 17.32
N SER A 713 38.32 -2.94 16.96
CA SER A 713 37.85 -2.83 15.57
C SER A 713 38.71 -1.80 14.83
N PRO A 714 39.42 -2.19 13.76
CA PRO A 714 40.15 -1.24 12.92
C PRO A 714 39.19 -0.19 12.35
N PHE A 715 39.62 1.08 12.22
CA PHE A 715 38.77 2.13 11.64
C PHE A 715 38.21 1.77 10.25
N SER A 716 38.93 0.95 9.48
CA SER A 716 38.49 0.39 8.20
C SER A 716 37.25 -0.53 8.29
N LYS A 717 37.00 -1.15 9.44
CA LYS A 717 35.79 -1.94 9.74
C LYS A 717 34.77 -1.16 10.57
N SER A 718 35.19 -0.21 11.41
CA SER A 718 34.32 0.54 12.35
C SER A 718 33.31 1.47 11.67
N ILE A 719 33.59 1.95 10.46
CA ILE A 719 32.62 2.77 9.69
C ILE A 719 31.37 1.94 9.30
N SER A 720 31.47 0.61 9.26
CA SER A 720 30.33 -0.29 9.06
C SER A 720 29.52 -0.55 10.34
N PHE A 721 30.15 -0.41 11.51
CA PHE A 721 29.52 -0.65 12.83
C PHE A 721 28.89 0.61 13.42
N LEU A 722 29.35 1.80 13.02
CA LEU A 722 28.84 3.10 13.48
C LEU A 722 27.70 3.67 12.61
N ARG A 723 27.12 2.86 11.72
CA ARG A 723 25.98 3.24 10.86
C ARG A 723 24.75 2.41 11.13
#